data_AF-A0A1V4U918-F1
#
_entry.id   AF-A0A1V4U918-F1
#
_cell.length_a   1.000
_cell.length_b   1.000
_cell.length_c   1.000
_cell.angle_alpha   90.00
_cell.angle_beta   90.00
_cell.angle_gamma   90.00
#
_symmetry.space_group_name_H-M   'P 1'
#
loop_
_entity.id
_entity.type
_entity.pdbx_description
1 polymer ?
#
loop_
_entity_poly.entity_id
_entity_poly.type
_entity_poly.pdbx_seq_one_letter_code
_entity_poly.pdbx_strand_id
1 'polypeptide(L)'
;MTRNSLITFHANLHPLLLLLMISCVLVGASGVTSAATTEIRVVKYAADEFTILTEKTVDYRWMEKNLRVYGDGFTHYYHQGPVFVDDPDPVKEEELRWNPDEDTNVQEKDMGAVKGTSVKDLCDLVGGMGSEDRVKIRSADGWSMLFAYKNVYEYSSREGPIVICWSKNGMFPDTGYSDGMRMVWFADTSTNPWGIHAFGNYDWHEAADSEYWYFYHSGDERYPTTTGLSGQIVSEILIYSQEEPAGSIEVTSTPAGAEIVLDGEETGEITPFTLVDIPAGSHTVSVQKDGYLDPIEEWVDVSHGVVVPVHFNLEREYSVTSSSGDLAPTQDGGYVSEQISFGLVATAITGNISLHVAPGKRQICRSGQSITYLIPPDSLPPSSFAWARLYLFSDAGYTHEQRIEVGINGMSPGTPERSTFRLPDGKVTETLAFNVTRMLRTDAPMEISARNPPGGNEWTLYPPLLLVVAGDDGDVHRENWISEGAGLVHAMKEYSYQDLPNLTVSDFPDIRTGLSGAELQAVSTIPDDGGASSPMAFQNSVVIPGEYAHNHAGIWVSRYNVTGTVSEYTHNELFWKTTPGRDPAVIGPRIVILTVSYPPGLSTTDYTSKNRSAIGPIDTLSPVSESPPPSPSTSAVTTITPDLIGNGREEAIRDDSFFSRIWEVLFWLLGMPIPGHGDQGQAHVTGDSPKGDLPNVESPSHAPDSSSGYPLQVSTTPPGALVSIRGGSDVQISPATFVLPGGEYRLAAEMDGYLSCQTMVRLAGPQEITLVLTPEGGTDESLPGEAPERSRHGGLLIVTYPGDLELSVDNQQMERKSPLMLYGLKEGYHTVKATRPSASAGKGETLITRAWVYHDALAICELDFVVARLDRRIRITDPSGNSTAFTLNGIYPLLRTPVTLEVPGTGSYITLIGESTYTNIPIQDGLADGSELLLPTYNGNYHAISIESAPSGAEIFMDGARTGNTTPSLVRGLSEGTHLVMVSLPGHLPTHRVISIPRTQEEYIKGTVSFILETYPSGPLRVESVSAGAAIFIDGIATGEKTPFSFTGIPIGTHELTLRSGDTTRSRDIIVRPDNPNRYIVHLL
;
A
#
# COMPACT_ATOMS: atom_id res chain seq x y z
N MET A 1 24.75 100.02 6.22
CA MET A 1 24.82 98.99 5.16
C MET A 1 26.17 99.07 4.46
N THR A 2 27.14 98.25 4.85
CA THR A 2 28.42 97.96 4.16
C THR A 2 29.29 97.07 5.05
N ARG A 3 30.24 96.32 4.44
CA ARG A 3 31.50 95.81 5.03
C ARG A 3 31.41 94.73 6.14
N ASN A 4 32.44 93.89 6.37
CA ASN A 4 33.46 93.30 5.46
C ASN A 4 34.25 92.19 6.21
N SER A 5 34.59 91.10 5.52
CA SER A 5 35.91 90.40 5.54
C SER A 5 36.47 89.72 6.82
N LEU A 6 37.42 88.80 6.56
CA LEU A 6 38.46 88.21 7.44
C LEU A 6 38.06 87.18 8.54
N ILE A 7 38.90 86.20 8.97
CA ILE A 7 39.86 85.32 8.24
C ILE A 7 40.39 84.15 9.15
N THR A 8 40.59 82.94 8.58
CA THR A 8 41.54 81.84 8.95
C THR A 8 41.60 81.06 10.29
N PHE A 9 42.10 79.80 10.17
CA PHE A 9 43.00 78.98 11.06
C PHE A 9 42.65 78.81 12.59
N HIS A 10 42.74 77.63 13.26
CA HIS A 10 42.89 76.21 12.83
C HIS A 10 42.84 75.21 14.02
N ALA A 11 42.93 73.91 13.67
CA ALA A 11 43.60 72.79 14.38
C ALA A 11 42.90 72.00 15.51
N ASN A 12 43.26 70.70 15.52
CA ASN A 12 43.23 69.71 16.61
C ASN A 12 41.89 69.17 17.12
N LEU A 13 41.27 68.26 16.35
CA LEU A 13 40.43 67.19 16.92
C LEU A 13 40.50 65.83 16.19
N HIS A 14 41.65 65.47 15.61
CA HIS A 14 41.82 64.22 14.83
C HIS A 14 42.27 62.92 15.55
N PRO A 15 42.83 62.89 16.78
CA PRO A 15 43.33 61.63 17.34
C PRO A 15 42.26 60.72 17.96
N LEU A 16 41.06 61.24 18.26
CA LEU A 16 40.06 60.49 19.04
C LEU A 16 39.19 59.54 18.18
N LEU A 17 38.92 59.89 16.92
CA LEU A 17 38.16 59.02 16.01
C LEU A 17 38.97 57.80 15.55
N LEU A 18 40.29 57.96 15.37
CA LEU A 18 41.15 56.91 14.83
C LEU A 18 41.32 55.73 15.80
N LEU A 19 41.34 55.99 17.12
CA LEU A 19 41.45 54.93 18.12
C LEU A 19 40.18 54.07 18.22
N LEU A 20 39.01 54.67 17.97
CA LEU A 20 37.69 54.02 18.10
C LEU A 20 37.36 53.17 16.86
N MET A 21 37.90 53.52 15.68
CA MET A 21 37.86 52.66 14.48
C MET A 21 38.75 51.41 14.59
N ILE A 22 39.75 51.41 15.49
CA ILE A 22 40.69 50.28 15.65
C ILE A 22 40.19 49.25 16.69
N SER A 23 39.33 49.65 17.64
CA SER A 23 38.72 48.70 18.60
C SER A 23 37.48 47.96 18.08
N CYS A 24 36.89 48.39 16.97
CA CYS A 24 35.65 47.81 16.42
C CYS A 24 35.86 46.75 15.33
N VAL A 25 37.10 46.32 15.08
CA VAL A 25 37.46 45.27 14.09
C VAL A 25 37.78 43.93 14.77
N LEU A 26 37.59 43.82 16.09
CA LEU A 26 38.11 42.71 16.90
C LEU A 26 37.06 41.95 17.75
N VAL A 27 35.77 42.23 17.57
CA VAL A 27 34.66 41.44 18.15
C VAL A 27 33.53 41.36 17.11
N GLY A 28 33.47 40.26 16.36
CA GLY A 28 32.47 40.09 15.29
C GLY A 28 32.58 38.82 14.44
N ALA A 29 33.38 37.84 14.85
CA ALA A 29 33.60 36.59 14.12
C ALA A 29 33.59 35.38 15.09
N SER A 30 32.46 35.17 15.76
CA SER A 30 32.19 33.94 16.52
C SER A 30 31.88 32.80 15.54
N GLY A 31 32.87 32.39 14.75
CA GLY A 31 32.75 31.20 13.92
C GLY A 31 32.42 29.99 14.78
N VAL A 32 31.50 29.14 14.32
CA VAL A 32 31.22 27.87 14.98
C VAL A 32 32.46 27.01 14.81
N THR A 33 33.28 26.92 15.87
CA THR A 33 34.46 26.05 15.89
C THR A 33 34.00 24.60 15.90
N SER A 34 33.81 24.03 14.70
CA SER A 34 33.67 22.59 14.54
C SER A 34 34.90 21.88 15.09
N ALA A 35 34.72 20.67 15.61
CA ALA A 35 35.84 19.91 16.17
C ALA A 35 36.81 19.49 15.06
N ALA A 36 38.10 19.46 15.39
CA ALA A 36 39.14 18.96 14.48
C ALA A 36 38.83 17.51 14.09
N THR A 37 38.66 17.23 12.80
CA THR A 37 38.27 15.90 12.32
C THR A 37 39.38 14.88 12.54
N THR A 38 39.02 13.67 12.98
CA THR A 38 39.93 12.54 13.21
C THR A 38 39.65 11.33 12.32
N GLU A 39 38.51 11.33 11.62
CA GLU A 39 38.05 10.28 10.72
C GLU A 39 37.47 10.88 9.44
N ILE A 40 37.48 10.08 8.37
CA ILE A 40 36.98 10.46 7.05
C ILE A 40 36.10 9.33 6.52
N ARG A 41 34.90 9.68 6.04
CA ARG A 41 33.99 8.75 5.36
C ARG A 41 34.14 8.90 3.85
N VAL A 42 34.60 7.84 3.21
CA VAL A 42 34.67 7.74 1.75
C VAL A 42 33.41 7.02 1.26
N VAL A 43 32.76 7.57 0.24
CA VAL A 43 31.54 7.02 -0.38
C VAL A 43 31.72 7.03 -1.89
N LYS A 44 31.32 5.96 -2.57
CA LYS A 44 31.12 5.93 -4.02
C LYS A 44 29.62 5.85 -4.31
N TYR A 45 29.12 6.84 -5.03
CA TYR A 45 27.77 6.91 -5.55
C TYR A 45 27.71 6.45 -7.00
N ALA A 46 26.57 5.86 -7.35
CA ALA A 46 26.22 5.50 -8.73
C ALA A 46 25.96 6.75 -9.60
N ALA A 47 25.66 6.52 -10.88
CA ALA A 47 25.31 7.56 -11.86
C ALA A 47 24.07 8.39 -11.47
N ASP A 48 23.21 7.86 -10.59
CA ASP A 48 22.06 8.56 -10.01
C ASP A 48 22.43 9.60 -8.92
N GLU A 49 23.70 9.64 -8.53
CA GLU A 49 24.28 10.48 -7.46
C GLU A 49 23.74 10.26 -6.02
N PHE A 50 22.92 9.21 -5.78
CA PHE A 50 22.38 8.90 -4.44
C PHE A 50 22.52 7.44 -3.99
N THR A 51 22.54 6.46 -4.90
CA THR A 51 22.73 5.05 -4.56
C THR A 51 24.19 4.80 -4.19
N ILE A 52 24.42 4.29 -2.97
CA ILE A 52 25.78 4.00 -2.47
C ILE A 52 26.21 2.64 -3.03
N LEU A 53 27.19 2.66 -3.95
CA LEU A 53 27.83 1.46 -4.49
C LEU A 53 28.78 0.82 -3.47
N THR A 54 29.50 1.66 -2.72
CA THR A 54 30.38 1.23 -1.61
C THR A 54 30.68 2.42 -0.70
N GLU A 55 30.74 2.21 0.62
CA GLU A 55 31.25 3.21 1.56
C GLU A 55 32.24 2.63 2.58
N LYS A 56 33.07 3.50 3.17
CA LYS A 56 34.03 3.16 4.22
C LYS A 56 34.44 4.38 5.04
N THR A 57 34.31 4.29 6.37
CA THR A 57 34.89 5.27 7.30
C THR A 57 36.23 4.78 7.83
N VAL A 58 37.25 5.64 7.85
CA VAL A 58 38.59 5.35 8.40
C VAL A 58 39.10 6.49 9.28
N ASP A 59 39.68 6.14 10.43
CA ASP A 59 40.35 7.11 11.32
C ASP A 59 41.80 7.36 10.89
N TYR A 60 42.37 8.51 11.27
CA TYR A 60 43.71 8.89 10.82
C TYR A 60 44.84 7.97 11.31
N ARG A 61 44.67 7.27 12.44
CA ARG A 61 45.64 6.30 12.95
C ARG A 61 45.53 4.98 12.19
N TRP A 62 44.34 4.63 11.74
CA TRP A 62 44.16 3.56 10.76
C TRP A 62 44.82 3.94 9.42
N MET A 63 44.64 5.17 8.94
CA MET A 63 45.31 5.67 7.71
C MET A 63 46.84 5.61 7.82
N GLU A 64 47.43 6.18 8.88
CA GLU A 64 48.90 6.18 9.11
C GLU A 64 49.49 4.75 9.18
N LYS A 65 48.69 3.76 9.59
CA LYS A 65 49.13 2.37 9.75
C LYS A 65 48.93 1.49 8.51
N ASN A 66 47.88 1.72 7.72
CA ASN A 66 47.43 0.78 6.68
C ASN A 66 47.53 1.33 5.25
N LEU A 67 47.69 2.65 5.07
CA LEU A 67 47.86 3.30 3.76
C LEU A 67 49.25 3.93 3.63
N ARG A 68 49.58 4.39 2.42
CA ARG A 68 50.83 5.14 2.19
C ARG A 68 50.74 6.49 2.90
N VAL A 69 51.71 6.74 3.78
CA VAL A 69 51.94 8.08 4.33
C VAL A 69 52.66 8.92 3.28
N TYR A 70 52.07 10.06 2.92
CA TYR A 70 52.68 11.11 2.11
C TYR A 70 53.23 12.18 3.05
N GLY A 71 54.45 12.66 2.76
CA GLY A 71 55.14 13.67 3.57
C GLY A 71 55.99 13.07 4.69
N ASP A 72 57.02 13.82 5.08
CA ASP A 72 58.02 13.43 6.08
C ASP A 72 57.80 14.14 7.44
N GLY A 73 56.94 15.16 7.49
CA GLY A 73 56.76 16.02 8.67
C GLY A 73 57.89 17.05 8.86
N PHE A 74 58.73 17.28 7.84
CA PHE A 74 59.79 18.30 7.83
C PHE A 74 59.71 19.25 6.63
N THR A 75 59.26 18.75 5.48
CA THR A 75 59.07 19.52 4.24
C THR A 75 57.81 20.38 4.34
N HIS A 76 57.98 21.70 4.29
CA HIS A 76 56.88 22.67 4.26
C HIS A 76 56.31 22.80 2.84
N TYR A 77 54.97 22.81 2.75
CA TYR A 77 54.23 23.05 1.52
C TYR A 77 53.48 24.38 1.58
N TYR A 78 53.42 25.09 0.46
CA TYR A 78 52.83 26.43 0.31
C TYR A 78 51.77 26.41 -0.78
N HIS A 79 50.79 27.32 -0.70
CA HIS A 79 49.84 27.60 -1.79
C HIS A 79 50.02 29.07 -2.23
N GLN A 80 49.24 29.55 -3.20
CA GLN A 80 49.21 30.96 -3.60
C GLN A 80 47.89 31.62 -3.20
N GLY A 81 47.94 32.91 -2.86
CA GLY A 81 46.75 33.73 -2.60
C GLY A 81 46.22 34.44 -3.85
N PRO A 82 45.15 35.24 -3.70
CA PRO A 82 44.70 36.17 -4.74
C PRO A 82 45.81 37.14 -5.17
N VAL A 83 45.95 37.36 -6.48
CA VAL A 83 46.84 38.38 -7.05
C VAL A 83 45.97 39.59 -7.44
N PHE A 84 46.12 40.69 -6.71
CA PHE A 84 45.33 41.92 -6.89
C PHE A 84 46.06 42.89 -7.83
N VAL A 85 45.85 42.72 -9.14
CA VAL A 85 46.42 43.55 -10.22
C VAL A 85 45.32 43.87 -11.22
N ASP A 86 45.25 45.11 -11.69
CA ASP A 86 44.20 45.61 -12.60
C ASP A 86 44.83 46.11 -13.91
N ASP A 87 44.23 45.82 -15.07
CA ASP A 87 44.72 46.29 -16.37
C ASP A 87 43.57 46.71 -17.32
N PRO A 88 43.68 47.82 -18.08
CA PRO A 88 42.66 48.22 -19.05
C PRO A 88 42.39 47.22 -20.19
N ASP A 89 43.26 46.23 -20.41
CA ASP A 89 42.99 45.08 -21.29
C ASP A 89 42.60 43.85 -20.43
N PRO A 90 41.33 43.39 -20.49
CA PRO A 90 40.83 42.34 -19.60
C PRO A 90 41.47 40.97 -19.83
N VAL A 91 42.00 40.68 -21.03
CA VAL A 91 42.72 39.42 -21.28
C VAL A 91 44.04 39.43 -20.54
N LYS A 92 44.76 40.56 -20.63
CA LYS A 92 46.03 40.78 -19.95
C LYS A 92 45.86 40.92 -18.42
N GLU A 93 44.73 41.45 -17.96
CA GLU A 93 44.36 41.44 -16.55
C GLU A 93 44.19 40.01 -16.03
N GLU A 94 43.48 39.14 -16.75
CA GLU A 94 43.30 37.74 -16.37
C GLU A 94 44.64 36.97 -16.36
N GLU A 95 45.48 37.11 -17.39
CA GLU A 95 46.85 36.56 -17.42
C GLU A 95 47.69 36.99 -16.21
N LEU A 96 47.65 38.27 -15.82
CA LEU A 96 48.39 38.80 -14.66
C LEU A 96 47.82 38.31 -13.32
N ARG A 97 46.50 38.10 -13.22
CA ARG A 97 45.82 37.58 -12.02
C ARG A 97 46.08 36.07 -11.80
N TRP A 98 46.39 35.32 -12.86
CA TRP A 98 46.83 33.92 -12.76
C TRP A 98 48.29 33.75 -12.33
N ASN A 99 49.16 34.71 -12.63
CA ASN A 99 50.59 34.74 -12.28
C ASN A 99 51.38 33.43 -12.58
N PRO A 100 51.81 33.23 -13.84
CA PRO A 100 52.66 32.10 -14.25
C PRO A 100 54.03 31.97 -13.57
N ASP A 101 54.58 33.06 -13.01
CA ASP A 101 55.92 33.07 -12.39
C ASP A 101 55.91 32.66 -10.90
N GLU A 102 54.72 32.44 -10.29
CA GLU A 102 54.53 32.04 -8.89
C GLU A 102 55.24 32.97 -7.87
N ASP A 103 55.36 34.26 -8.20
CA ASP A 103 56.23 35.22 -7.48
C ASP A 103 55.51 36.07 -6.42
N THR A 104 54.18 36.02 -6.34
CA THR A 104 53.35 36.96 -5.58
C THR A 104 52.35 36.22 -4.67
N ASN A 105 52.31 36.60 -3.38
CA ASN A 105 51.39 36.09 -2.35
C ASN A 105 51.48 34.56 -2.11
N VAL A 106 52.71 34.02 -2.06
CA VAL A 106 53.02 32.59 -1.85
C VAL A 106 53.72 32.33 -0.50
N GLN A 107 54.80 33.04 -0.20
CA GLN A 107 55.67 32.71 0.94
C GLN A 107 54.98 32.80 2.32
N GLU A 108 53.91 33.60 2.42
CA GLU A 108 53.10 33.76 3.63
C GLU A 108 51.90 32.79 3.72
N LYS A 109 51.79 31.84 2.78
CA LYS A 109 50.72 30.82 2.69
C LYS A 109 51.20 29.41 3.10
N ASP A 110 52.04 29.36 4.13
CA ASP A 110 52.61 28.12 4.68
C ASP A 110 51.51 27.18 5.22
N MET A 111 51.33 26.02 4.58
CA MET A 111 50.44 24.97 5.05
C MET A 111 51.08 24.11 6.16
N GLY A 112 52.40 24.27 6.38
CA GLY A 112 53.20 23.63 7.41
C GLY A 112 53.96 22.40 6.93
N ALA A 113 54.81 21.87 7.80
CA ALA A 113 55.50 20.59 7.61
C ALA A 113 54.51 19.45 7.89
N VAL A 114 53.96 18.84 6.84
CA VAL A 114 52.79 17.97 6.92
C VAL A 114 53.08 16.48 6.70
N LYS A 115 52.16 15.64 7.20
CA LYS A 115 51.96 14.25 6.75
C LYS A 115 50.48 14.00 6.49
N GLY A 116 50.18 13.13 5.54
CA GLY A 116 48.81 12.77 5.18
C GLY A 116 48.68 11.50 4.36
N THR A 117 47.50 11.33 3.78
CA THR A 117 47.17 10.27 2.82
C THR A 117 46.62 10.93 1.56
N SER A 118 47.00 10.45 0.38
CA SER A 118 46.51 11.05 -0.87
C SER A 118 44.99 10.85 -1.02
N VAL A 119 44.32 11.77 -1.71
CA VAL A 119 42.90 11.59 -2.07
C VAL A 119 42.73 10.34 -2.93
N LYS A 120 43.70 10.03 -3.80
CA LYS A 120 43.69 8.82 -4.64
C LYS A 120 43.67 7.53 -3.82
N ASP A 121 44.60 7.39 -2.87
CA ASP A 121 44.70 6.24 -1.95
C ASP A 121 43.46 6.11 -1.05
N LEU A 122 42.68 7.20 -0.86
CA LEU A 122 41.41 7.19 -0.16
C LEU A 122 40.24 6.80 -1.07
N CYS A 123 40.18 7.29 -2.31
CA CYS A 123 39.20 6.82 -3.30
C CYS A 123 39.35 5.32 -3.58
N ASP A 124 40.60 4.82 -3.66
CA ASP A 124 40.91 3.40 -3.82
C ASP A 124 40.27 2.49 -2.74
N LEU A 125 39.91 3.04 -1.56
CA LEU A 125 39.25 2.29 -0.48
C LEU A 125 37.84 1.79 -0.84
N VAL A 126 37.18 2.42 -1.81
CA VAL A 126 35.79 2.15 -2.23
C VAL A 126 35.68 1.81 -3.73
N GLY A 127 36.78 1.32 -4.32
CA GLY A 127 36.85 0.93 -5.73
C GLY A 127 37.51 1.96 -6.66
N GLY A 128 37.94 3.12 -6.15
CA GLY A 128 38.59 4.15 -6.95
C GLY A 128 37.61 5.01 -7.76
N MET A 129 38.13 5.66 -8.80
CA MET A 129 37.39 6.53 -9.74
C MET A 129 37.67 6.08 -11.19
N GLY A 130 36.66 6.16 -12.05
CA GLY A 130 36.80 6.14 -13.51
C GLY A 130 37.21 7.51 -14.09
N SER A 131 37.55 7.58 -15.40
CA SER A 131 38.07 8.80 -16.03
C SER A 131 37.08 9.97 -16.06
N GLU A 132 35.78 9.66 -16.15
CA GLU A 132 34.69 10.64 -16.17
C GLU A 132 34.13 10.92 -14.77
N ASP A 133 34.63 10.23 -13.73
CA ASP A 133 34.15 10.39 -12.36
C ASP A 133 34.62 11.72 -11.75
N ARG A 134 33.78 12.26 -10.88
CA ARG A 134 34.03 13.50 -10.12
C ARG A 134 33.98 13.22 -8.63
N VAL A 135 34.88 13.80 -7.85
CA VAL A 135 34.93 13.63 -6.39
C VAL A 135 34.72 14.95 -5.67
N LYS A 136 33.76 14.97 -4.74
CA LYS A 136 33.46 16.10 -3.87
C LYS A 136 34.07 15.85 -2.50
N ILE A 137 35.02 16.68 -2.13
CA ILE A 137 35.67 16.63 -0.81
C ILE A 137 34.93 17.62 0.09
N ARG A 138 34.41 17.15 1.23
CA ARG A 138 33.56 17.94 2.14
C ARG A 138 34.13 18.01 3.55
N SER A 139 34.00 19.20 4.12
CA SER A 139 34.46 19.60 5.45
C SER A 139 33.30 19.71 6.45
N ALA A 140 33.61 19.53 7.74
CA ALA A 140 32.62 19.49 8.82
C ALA A 140 31.92 20.84 9.13
N ASP A 141 32.44 21.95 8.59
CA ASP A 141 31.79 23.28 8.59
C ASP A 141 30.80 23.48 7.42
N GLY A 142 30.84 22.60 6.41
CA GLY A 142 30.04 22.72 5.19
C GLY A 142 30.81 23.23 3.98
N TRP A 143 32.11 23.57 4.09
CA TRP A 143 32.94 23.81 2.90
C TRP A 143 33.02 22.52 2.06
N SER A 144 32.96 22.65 0.74
CA SER A 144 33.25 21.53 -0.16
C SER A 144 33.72 22.02 -1.52
N MET A 145 34.55 21.21 -2.18
CA MET A 145 34.99 21.44 -3.54
C MET A 145 34.91 20.16 -4.37
N LEU A 146 34.62 20.29 -5.66
CA LEU A 146 34.55 19.22 -6.64
C LEU A 146 35.88 19.13 -7.41
N PHE A 147 36.27 17.92 -7.80
CA PHE A 147 37.50 17.63 -8.55
C PHE A 147 37.23 16.56 -9.61
N ALA A 148 37.80 16.71 -10.81
CA ALA A 148 37.76 15.67 -11.84
C ALA A 148 38.79 14.57 -11.55
N TYR A 149 38.59 13.38 -12.13
CA TYR A 149 39.55 12.26 -12.11
C TYR A 149 41.01 12.71 -12.32
N LYS A 150 41.27 13.52 -13.36
CA LYS A 150 42.62 13.95 -13.72
C LYS A 150 43.35 14.68 -12.59
N ASN A 151 42.63 15.47 -11.78
CA ASN A 151 43.22 16.18 -10.64
C ASN A 151 43.67 15.24 -9.51
N VAL A 152 43.14 14.01 -9.47
CA VAL A 152 43.40 13.02 -8.41
C VAL A 152 44.31 11.89 -8.88
N TYR A 153 44.28 11.53 -10.17
CA TYR A 153 45.01 10.38 -10.74
C TYR A 153 46.09 10.75 -11.77
N GLU A 154 46.00 11.90 -12.44
CA GLU A 154 46.86 12.27 -13.58
C GLU A 154 47.68 13.55 -13.34
N TYR A 155 47.83 13.97 -12.08
CA TYR A 155 48.60 15.14 -11.67
C TYR A 155 50.06 15.08 -12.14
N SER A 156 50.61 16.23 -12.52
CA SER A 156 52.03 16.42 -12.84
C SER A 156 52.88 16.53 -11.56
N SER A 157 54.20 16.69 -11.71
CA SER A 157 55.07 16.97 -10.56
C SER A 157 54.87 18.37 -9.98
N ARG A 158 54.40 19.33 -10.78
CA ARG A 158 54.34 20.75 -10.42
C ARG A 158 53.34 20.99 -9.31
N GLU A 159 52.08 20.63 -9.51
CA GLU A 159 51.02 20.65 -8.52
C GLU A 159 51.07 19.45 -7.55
N GLY A 160 51.52 18.28 -8.03
CA GLY A 160 51.62 17.07 -7.22
C GLY A 160 50.28 16.49 -6.72
N PRO A 161 50.32 15.43 -5.89
CA PRO A 161 49.09 14.80 -5.40
C PRO A 161 48.34 15.71 -4.42
N ILE A 162 47.01 15.64 -4.48
CA ILE A 162 46.13 16.14 -3.43
C ILE A 162 46.24 15.22 -2.21
N VAL A 163 46.58 15.76 -1.04
CA VAL A 163 46.80 15.01 0.20
C VAL A 163 45.93 15.54 1.33
N ILE A 164 45.16 14.64 1.96
CA ILE A 164 44.47 14.91 3.22
C ILE A 164 45.46 14.75 4.36
N CYS A 165 45.95 15.89 4.84
CA CYS A 165 46.97 16.00 5.87
C CYS A 165 46.36 15.88 7.27
N TRP A 166 46.65 14.77 7.94
CA TRP A 166 46.27 14.49 9.33
C TRP A 166 47.40 14.74 10.34
N SER A 167 48.52 15.36 9.91
CA SER A 167 49.56 15.87 10.79
C SER A 167 50.19 17.14 10.22
N LYS A 168 50.48 18.12 11.08
CA LYS A 168 51.14 19.40 10.74
C LYS A 168 52.08 19.81 11.86
N ASN A 169 53.33 20.12 11.53
CA ASN A 169 54.38 20.58 12.45
C ASN A 169 54.57 19.65 13.67
N GLY A 170 54.37 18.33 13.48
CA GLY A 170 54.43 17.31 14.54
C GLY A 170 53.15 17.17 15.39
N MET A 171 52.11 17.96 15.12
CA MET A 171 50.81 17.92 15.81
C MET A 171 49.79 17.10 15.01
N PHE A 172 48.76 16.58 15.68
CA PHE A 172 47.64 15.80 15.12
C PHE A 172 46.30 16.44 15.52
N PRO A 173 45.17 16.17 14.82
CA PRO A 173 43.88 16.83 15.08
C PRO A 173 43.44 16.79 16.55
N ASP A 174 43.63 15.67 17.24
CA ASP A 174 43.27 15.49 18.66
C ASP A 174 44.40 15.83 19.65
N THR A 175 45.59 16.23 19.18
CA THR A 175 46.71 16.67 20.05
C THR A 175 47.07 18.14 19.92
N GLY A 176 46.51 18.87 18.93
CA GLY A 176 46.64 20.33 18.80
C GLY A 176 46.74 20.88 17.38
N TYR A 177 46.51 20.08 16.34
CA TYR A 177 46.36 20.57 14.97
C TYR A 177 44.94 21.15 14.78
N SER A 178 44.79 22.45 15.09
CA SER A 178 43.51 23.17 15.10
C SER A 178 42.74 23.16 13.78
N ASP A 179 43.45 23.13 12.65
CA ASP A 179 42.85 23.13 11.30
C ASP A 179 42.18 21.77 10.96
N GLY A 180 42.32 20.75 11.83
CA GLY A 180 41.85 19.39 11.59
C GLY A 180 42.56 18.69 10.43
N MET A 181 41.93 17.66 9.86
CA MET A 181 42.43 17.09 8.60
C MET A 181 42.24 18.09 7.47
N ARG A 182 43.31 18.43 6.76
CA ARG A 182 43.33 19.54 5.80
C ARG A 182 43.83 19.10 4.43
N MET A 183 43.21 19.60 3.37
CA MET A 183 43.64 19.34 1.99
C MET A 183 44.82 20.24 1.59
N VAL A 184 45.92 19.63 1.15
CA VAL A 184 47.17 20.30 0.74
C VAL A 184 47.71 19.61 -0.52
N TRP A 185 48.26 20.37 -1.45
CA TRP A 185 48.90 19.86 -2.67
C TRP A 185 50.40 19.67 -2.46
N PHE A 186 50.93 18.53 -2.89
CA PHE A 186 52.32 18.13 -2.64
C PHE A 186 53.21 18.46 -3.85
N ALA A 187 53.20 19.74 -4.20
CA ALA A 187 53.88 20.37 -5.32
C ALA A 187 55.41 20.19 -5.35
N ASP A 188 56.02 20.38 -6.52
CA ASP A 188 57.48 20.49 -6.65
C ASP A 188 57.99 21.94 -6.47
N THR A 189 59.24 22.20 -6.86
CA THR A 189 59.92 23.48 -6.63
C THR A 189 60.38 24.14 -7.94
N SER A 190 59.76 23.80 -9.07
CA SER A 190 60.23 24.17 -10.41
C SER A 190 59.78 25.56 -10.89
N THR A 191 58.72 26.12 -10.31
CA THR A 191 58.09 27.37 -10.74
C THR A 191 58.66 28.60 -10.03
N ASN A 192 58.39 28.75 -8.72
CA ASN A 192 58.72 29.95 -7.96
C ASN A 192 60.23 30.29 -7.88
N PRO A 193 60.58 31.59 -7.74
CA PRO A 193 61.95 32.07 -7.66
C PRO A 193 62.70 31.70 -6.37
N TRP A 194 62.08 30.98 -5.41
CA TRP A 194 62.69 30.63 -4.12
C TRP A 194 63.07 29.15 -3.99
N GLY A 195 62.58 28.27 -4.86
CA GLY A 195 62.76 26.83 -4.76
C GLY A 195 62.04 26.21 -3.55
N ILE A 196 60.87 26.74 -3.18
CA ILE A 196 59.98 26.16 -2.17
C ILE A 196 58.94 25.24 -2.84
N HIS A 197 58.39 24.28 -2.08
CA HIS A 197 57.30 23.42 -2.54
C HIS A 197 55.99 24.22 -2.52
N ALA A 198 55.59 24.80 -3.65
CA ALA A 198 54.44 25.69 -3.74
C ALA A 198 53.48 25.28 -4.85
N PHE A 199 52.17 25.36 -4.56
CA PHE A 199 51.10 25.10 -5.51
C PHE A 199 50.48 26.43 -5.95
N GLY A 200 50.95 26.96 -7.08
CA GLY A 200 50.55 28.24 -7.64
C GLY A 200 49.17 28.27 -8.29
N ASN A 201 48.64 29.48 -8.47
CA ASN A 201 47.39 29.73 -9.18
C ASN A 201 47.48 29.24 -10.64
N TYR A 202 48.59 29.53 -11.32
CA TYR A 202 48.81 29.04 -12.69
C TYR A 202 49.02 27.52 -12.76
N ASP A 203 49.49 26.89 -11.68
CA ASP A 203 49.64 25.44 -11.63
C ASP A 203 48.26 24.77 -11.49
N TRP A 204 47.28 25.44 -10.87
CA TRP A 204 45.87 25.05 -10.96
C TRP A 204 45.21 25.37 -12.31
N HIS A 205 45.60 26.48 -12.96
CA HIS A 205 45.13 26.82 -14.31
C HIS A 205 45.43 25.71 -15.33
N GLU A 206 46.66 25.19 -15.32
CA GLU A 206 47.09 24.14 -16.24
C GLU A 206 46.60 22.73 -15.81
N ALA A 207 46.50 22.46 -14.51
CA ALA A 207 46.11 21.14 -13.99
C ALA A 207 44.59 20.87 -14.01
N ALA A 208 43.73 21.90 -14.07
CA ALA A 208 42.28 21.76 -13.93
C ALA A 208 41.49 22.50 -15.01
N ASP A 209 40.38 21.90 -15.44
CA ASP A 209 39.44 22.57 -16.35
C ASP A 209 38.73 23.73 -15.65
N SER A 210 38.29 24.72 -16.43
CA SER A 210 37.90 26.03 -15.89
C SER A 210 36.60 26.06 -15.06
N GLU A 211 35.86 24.95 -15.02
CA GLU A 211 34.75 24.74 -14.08
C GLU A 211 35.23 24.41 -12.65
N TYR A 212 36.44 23.87 -12.50
CA TYR A 212 37.07 23.55 -11.21
C TYR A 212 37.97 24.70 -10.70
N TRP A 213 38.08 25.80 -11.44
CA TRP A 213 38.85 26.98 -11.03
C TRP A 213 38.20 27.69 -9.83
N TYR A 214 38.98 27.89 -8.76
CA TYR A 214 38.49 28.49 -7.52
C TYR A 214 38.91 29.96 -7.42
N PHE A 215 37.92 30.82 -7.15
CA PHE A 215 38.09 32.26 -7.08
C PHE A 215 37.75 32.81 -5.69
N TYR A 216 38.58 33.73 -5.21
CA TYR A 216 38.18 34.69 -4.18
C TYR A 216 37.38 35.81 -4.86
N HIS A 217 36.22 36.16 -4.30
CA HIS A 217 35.37 37.23 -4.80
C HIS A 217 35.45 38.47 -3.89
N SER A 218 35.49 39.65 -4.50
CA SER A 218 35.45 40.93 -3.78
C SER A 218 34.67 41.95 -4.59
N GLY A 219 33.42 42.20 -4.19
CA GLY A 219 32.47 42.94 -5.02
C GLY A 219 32.13 42.13 -6.28
N ASP A 220 32.15 42.81 -7.43
CA ASP A 220 31.89 42.18 -8.75
C ASP A 220 33.14 41.47 -9.33
N GLU A 221 34.31 41.58 -8.69
CA GLU A 221 35.57 41.01 -9.17
C GLU A 221 35.88 39.62 -8.61
N ARG A 222 36.63 38.83 -9.40
CA ARG A 222 37.08 37.46 -9.09
C ARG A 222 38.60 37.36 -9.23
N TYR A 223 39.26 36.65 -8.31
CA TYR A 223 40.71 36.46 -8.30
C TYR A 223 41.07 35.00 -8.04
N PRO A 224 41.88 34.32 -8.87
CA PRO A 224 42.33 32.95 -8.63
C PRO A 224 43.01 32.78 -7.26
N THR A 225 42.80 31.64 -6.58
CA THR A 225 43.51 31.34 -5.33
C THR A 225 43.53 29.85 -4.98
N THR A 226 44.72 29.24 -4.98
CA THR A 226 44.90 27.87 -4.46
C THR A 226 44.85 27.80 -2.93
N THR A 227 45.10 28.91 -2.22
CA THR A 227 44.86 28.98 -0.76
C THR A 227 43.38 28.72 -0.45
N GLY A 228 42.46 29.16 -1.31
CA GLY A 228 41.02 28.94 -1.17
C GLY A 228 40.57 27.49 -1.38
N LEU A 229 41.32 26.71 -2.18
CA LEU A 229 41.11 25.27 -2.36
C LEU A 229 41.51 24.44 -1.12
N SER A 230 42.30 24.99 -0.19
CA SER A 230 42.85 24.25 0.95
C SER A 230 41.84 24.12 2.10
N GLY A 231 40.80 23.32 1.86
CA GLY A 231 39.75 22.98 2.82
C GLY A 231 40.32 22.38 4.12
N GLN A 232 39.84 22.89 5.25
CA GLN A 232 40.17 22.45 6.62
C GLN A 232 39.10 21.49 7.14
N ILE A 233 39.34 20.82 8.28
CA ILE A 233 38.37 19.92 8.95
C ILE A 233 37.60 18.99 7.97
N VAL A 234 38.31 18.42 7.00
CA VAL A 234 37.78 17.49 6.01
C VAL A 234 37.21 16.25 6.71
N SER A 235 35.98 15.87 6.36
CA SER A 235 35.21 14.80 6.99
C SER A 235 34.72 13.74 5.99
N GLU A 236 34.56 14.08 4.71
CA GLU A 236 34.04 13.16 3.71
C GLU A 236 34.70 13.32 2.33
N ILE A 237 34.77 12.21 1.60
CA ILE A 237 35.16 12.12 0.19
C ILE A 237 34.03 11.39 -0.53
N LEU A 238 33.32 12.11 -1.40
CA LEU A 238 32.12 11.62 -2.08
C LEU A 238 32.42 11.51 -3.58
N ILE A 239 32.66 10.30 -4.07
CA ILE A 239 32.86 10.01 -5.49
C ILE A 239 31.47 9.88 -6.12
N TYR A 240 31.21 10.63 -7.18
CA TYR A 240 30.07 10.45 -8.06
C TYR A 240 30.60 9.79 -9.33
N SER A 241 30.25 8.52 -9.52
CA SER A 241 30.77 7.71 -10.62
C SER A 241 29.77 7.56 -11.74
N GLN A 242 30.25 7.22 -12.94
CA GLN A 242 29.38 6.87 -14.08
C GLN A 242 28.97 5.38 -14.08
N GLU A 243 29.09 4.69 -12.95
CA GLU A 243 28.61 3.32 -12.79
C GLU A 243 27.11 3.34 -12.44
N GLU A 244 26.29 2.75 -13.31
CA GLU A 244 24.86 2.59 -13.05
C GLU A 244 24.63 1.68 -11.83
N PRO A 245 23.62 1.97 -10.99
CA PRO A 245 23.25 1.09 -9.88
C PRO A 245 22.75 -0.24 -10.45
N ALA A 246 23.27 -1.37 -9.98
CA ALA A 246 22.92 -2.71 -10.51
C ALA A 246 22.66 -3.75 -9.42
N GLY A 247 21.67 -4.63 -9.64
CA GLY A 247 21.31 -5.77 -8.80
C GLY A 247 21.45 -7.11 -9.56
N SER A 248 20.56 -8.05 -9.27
CA SER A 248 20.53 -9.37 -9.91
C SER A 248 19.13 -9.97 -9.89
N ILE A 249 18.82 -10.86 -10.83
CA ILE A 249 17.54 -11.58 -10.90
C ILE A 249 17.80 -13.09 -10.90
N GLU A 250 17.27 -13.81 -9.91
CA GLU A 250 17.27 -15.28 -9.91
C GLU A 250 16.05 -15.79 -10.68
N VAL A 251 16.25 -16.13 -11.96
CA VAL A 251 15.21 -16.56 -12.89
C VAL A 251 15.12 -18.09 -12.89
N THR A 252 13.95 -18.60 -12.50
CA THR A 252 13.68 -20.03 -12.40
C THR A 252 12.39 -20.38 -13.17
N SER A 253 12.23 -21.64 -13.60
CA SER A 253 10.97 -22.05 -14.22
C SER A 253 10.64 -23.53 -14.11
N THR A 254 9.37 -23.85 -14.32
CA THR A 254 8.83 -25.21 -14.38
C THR A 254 8.14 -25.43 -15.73
N PRO A 255 8.58 -26.39 -16.56
CA PRO A 255 9.78 -27.21 -16.42
C PRO A 255 11.08 -26.43 -16.75
N ALA A 256 12.08 -26.59 -15.89
CA ALA A 256 13.40 -25.95 -16.00
C ALA A 256 14.13 -26.23 -17.33
N GLY A 257 15.11 -25.39 -17.65
CA GLY A 257 15.77 -25.32 -18.96
C GLY A 257 14.91 -24.59 -19.98
N ALA A 258 14.27 -23.48 -19.58
CA ALA A 258 13.64 -22.53 -20.48
C ALA A 258 14.62 -21.38 -20.74
N GLU A 259 14.68 -20.88 -21.97
CA GLU A 259 15.57 -19.80 -22.41
C GLU A 259 15.07 -18.47 -21.83
N ILE A 260 15.96 -17.69 -21.23
CA ILE A 260 15.60 -16.49 -20.47
C ILE A 260 15.70 -15.26 -21.38
N VAL A 261 14.65 -14.43 -21.34
CA VAL A 261 14.55 -13.16 -22.06
C VAL A 261 14.43 -12.03 -21.04
N LEU A 262 15.21 -10.97 -21.21
CA LEU A 262 15.24 -9.78 -20.35
C LEU A 262 15.02 -8.54 -21.22
N ASP A 263 14.06 -7.69 -20.84
CA ASP A 263 13.65 -6.47 -21.56
C ASP A 263 13.33 -6.68 -23.06
N GLY A 264 12.94 -7.91 -23.41
CA GLY A 264 12.67 -8.34 -24.78
C GLY A 264 13.89 -8.87 -25.57
N GLU A 265 15.10 -8.90 -24.98
CA GLU A 265 16.30 -9.49 -25.60
C GLU A 265 16.62 -10.89 -25.03
N GLU A 266 16.99 -11.83 -25.92
CA GLU A 266 17.41 -13.19 -25.56
C GLU A 266 18.75 -13.15 -24.80
N THR A 267 18.77 -13.58 -23.53
CA THR A 267 20.01 -13.60 -22.73
C THR A 267 20.96 -14.74 -23.13
N GLY A 268 20.45 -15.77 -23.81
CA GLY A 268 21.17 -17.00 -24.14
C GLY A 268 21.35 -17.99 -22.99
N GLU A 269 20.90 -17.63 -21.78
CA GLU A 269 20.96 -18.49 -20.59
C GLU A 269 19.64 -19.24 -20.36
N ILE A 270 19.68 -20.32 -19.57
CA ILE A 270 18.50 -21.18 -19.32
C ILE A 270 18.23 -21.40 -17.83
N THR A 271 16.95 -21.48 -17.46
CA THR A 271 16.53 -21.64 -16.06
C THR A 271 16.98 -22.97 -15.42
N PRO A 272 17.29 -23.02 -14.11
CA PRO A 272 17.45 -21.88 -13.20
C PRO A 272 18.80 -21.17 -13.39
N PHE A 273 18.79 -19.84 -13.45
CA PHE A 273 19.98 -19.01 -13.62
C PHE A 273 19.86 -17.70 -12.84
N THR A 274 20.97 -17.14 -12.36
CA THR A 274 20.99 -15.81 -11.75
C THR A 274 21.63 -14.83 -12.73
N LEU A 275 20.79 -13.99 -13.35
CA LEU A 275 21.24 -12.83 -14.11
C LEU A 275 21.88 -11.83 -13.14
N VAL A 276 23.14 -11.44 -13.38
CA VAL A 276 23.90 -10.51 -12.52
C VAL A 276 24.17 -9.22 -13.25
N ASP A 277 24.51 -8.17 -12.50
CA ASP A 277 24.82 -6.82 -13.00
C ASP A 277 23.67 -6.20 -13.84
N ILE A 278 22.43 -6.57 -13.53
CA ILE A 278 21.22 -5.99 -14.13
C ILE A 278 21.00 -4.59 -13.54
N PRO A 279 20.74 -3.53 -14.33
CA PRO A 279 20.48 -2.19 -13.81
C PRO A 279 19.37 -2.16 -12.74
N ALA A 280 19.37 -1.13 -11.90
CA ALA A 280 18.32 -0.90 -10.93
C ALA A 280 17.18 -0.07 -11.57
N GLY A 281 15.96 -0.58 -11.45
CA GLY A 281 14.81 -0.13 -12.23
C GLY A 281 13.83 -1.27 -12.46
N SER A 282 12.77 -1.00 -13.23
CA SER A 282 11.76 -2.00 -13.56
C SER A 282 12.12 -2.68 -14.88
N HIS A 283 12.40 -3.99 -14.82
CA HIS A 283 12.78 -4.82 -15.96
C HIS A 283 11.67 -5.82 -16.28
N THR A 284 11.48 -6.16 -17.56
CA THR A 284 10.62 -7.30 -17.92
C THR A 284 11.45 -8.57 -18.04
N VAL A 285 11.02 -9.63 -17.37
CA VAL A 285 11.60 -10.96 -17.52
C VAL A 285 10.56 -11.88 -18.11
N SER A 286 10.94 -12.69 -19.08
CA SER A 286 10.13 -13.83 -19.51
C SER A 286 11.02 -15.02 -19.82
N VAL A 287 10.43 -16.20 -20.02
CA VAL A 287 11.17 -17.39 -20.43
C VAL A 287 10.43 -18.16 -21.52
N GLN A 288 11.17 -18.60 -22.54
CA GLN A 288 10.64 -19.32 -23.69
C GLN A 288 11.08 -20.80 -23.67
N LYS A 289 10.28 -21.69 -24.26
CA LYS A 289 10.62 -23.11 -24.38
C LYS A 289 9.91 -23.76 -25.57
N ASP A 290 10.64 -24.54 -26.36
CA ASP A 290 10.11 -25.26 -27.51
C ASP A 290 8.86 -26.10 -27.17
N GLY A 291 7.74 -25.81 -27.84
CA GLY A 291 6.45 -26.49 -27.65
C GLY A 291 5.62 -25.99 -26.47
N TYR A 292 5.98 -24.85 -25.87
CA TYR A 292 5.21 -24.14 -24.85
C TYR A 292 4.59 -22.86 -25.44
N LEU A 293 3.58 -22.29 -24.75
CA LEU A 293 2.91 -21.05 -25.16
C LEU A 293 3.89 -19.86 -25.21
N ASP A 294 3.50 -18.82 -25.93
CA ASP A 294 4.25 -17.57 -26.03
C ASP A 294 4.62 -17.03 -24.63
N PRO A 295 5.85 -16.50 -24.45
CA PRO A 295 6.36 -16.08 -23.15
C PRO A 295 5.50 -15.00 -22.49
N ILE A 296 5.19 -15.19 -21.20
CA ILE A 296 4.56 -14.19 -20.34
C ILE A 296 5.65 -13.32 -19.72
N GLU A 297 5.50 -12.00 -19.81
CA GLU A 297 6.38 -11.02 -19.18
C GLU A 297 5.96 -10.73 -17.73
N GLU A 298 6.85 -10.99 -16.78
CA GLU A 298 6.76 -10.55 -15.39
C GLU A 298 7.59 -9.27 -15.20
N TRP A 299 7.10 -8.32 -14.40
CA TRP A 299 7.81 -7.08 -14.09
C TRP A 299 8.60 -7.22 -12.79
N VAL A 300 9.86 -6.78 -12.82
CA VAL A 300 10.85 -7.02 -11.77
C VAL A 300 11.58 -5.74 -11.41
N ASP A 301 11.26 -5.16 -10.25
CA ASP A 301 11.96 -3.99 -9.72
C ASP A 301 13.29 -4.39 -9.09
N VAL A 302 14.37 -4.25 -9.86
CA VAL A 302 15.75 -4.54 -9.43
C VAL A 302 16.27 -3.38 -8.59
N SER A 303 16.92 -3.71 -7.46
CA SER A 303 17.57 -2.75 -6.57
C SER A 303 19.06 -3.07 -6.43
N HIS A 304 19.91 -2.05 -6.22
CA HIS A 304 21.36 -2.24 -6.19
C HIS A 304 21.79 -3.27 -5.13
N GLY A 305 22.58 -4.27 -5.56
CA GLY A 305 23.08 -5.35 -4.70
C GLY A 305 22.02 -6.35 -4.22
N VAL A 306 20.75 -6.23 -4.64
CA VAL A 306 19.66 -7.15 -4.29
C VAL A 306 19.54 -8.23 -5.36
N VAL A 307 19.35 -9.48 -4.94
CA VAL A 307 18.95 -10.59 -5.81
C VAL A 307 17.43 -10.76 -5.71
N VAL A 308 16.72 -10.53 -6.82
CA VAL A 308 15.25 -10.63 -6.89
C VAL A 308 14.85 -11.98 -7.49
N PRO A 309 14.13 -12.87 -6.77
CA PRO A 309 13.76 -14.19 -7.28
C PRO A 309 12.45 -14.15 -8.10
N VAL A 310 12.45 -14.82 -9.25
CA VAL A 310 11.32 -14.86 -10.19
C VAL A 310 11.10 -16.30 -10.67
N HIS A 311 9.84 -16.75 -10.78
CA HIS A 311 9.50 -18.13 -11.17
C HIS A 311 8.38 -18.21 -12.21
N PHE A 312 8.70 -18.81 -13.36
CA PHE A 312 7.76 -18.99 -14.46
C PHE A 312 7.21 -20.41 -14.54
N ASN A 313 5.90 -20.58 -14.68
CA ASN A 313 5.28 -21.87 -15.01
C ASN A 313 4.84 -21.87 -16.47
N LEU A 314 5.32 -22.82 -17.27
CA LEU A 314 5.06 -22.86 -18.71
C LEU A 314 4.00 -23.91 -19.07
N GLU A 315 2.99 -23.46 -19.81
CA GLU A 315 1.91 -24.28 -20.38
C GLU A 315 2.12 -24.52 -21.89
N ARG A 316 1.41 -25.48 -22.51
CA ARG A 316 1.67 -25.91 -23.91
C ARG A 316 0.66 -25.37 -24.93
N GLU A 317 1.17 -24.93 -26.09
CA GLU A 317 0.34 -24.35 -27.15
C GLU A 317 -0.54 -25.39 -27.84
N TYR A 318 -1.82 -25.03 -28.03
CA TYR A 318 -2.76 -25.69 -28.92
C TYR A 318 -3.53 -24.62 -29.72
N SER A 319 -3.43 -24.65 -31.05
CA SER A 319 -3.90 -23.56 -31.92
C SER A 319 -5.02 -23.97 -32.91
N VAL A 320 -5.91 -23.02 -33.24
CA VAL A 320 -6.60 -22.85 -34.53
C VAL A 320 -7.40 -21.53 -34.55
N THR A 321 -7.53 -20.91 -35.73
CA THR A 321 -7.96 -19.51 -35.97
C THR A 321 -9.47 -19.28 -36.18
N SER A 322 -9.90 -18.01 -36.10
CA SER A 322 -11.25 -17.54 -36.48
C SER A 322 -11.25 -16.16 -37.19
N SER A 323 -12.38 -15.73 -37.78
CA SER A 323 -12.52 -14.47 -38.53
C SER A 323 -13.93 -13.87 -38.46
N SER A 324 -14.06 -12.55 -38.67
CA SER A 324 -15.14 -11.67 -38.18
C SER A 324 -16.30 -11.31 -39.15
N GLY A 325 -17.34 -10.63 -38.63
CA GLY A 325 -18.39 -9.91 -39.39
C GLY A 325 -19.58 -9.42 -38.54
N ASP A 326 -19.93 -8.12 -38.63
CA ASP A 326 -20.88 -7.37 -37.78
C ASP A 326 -22.40 -7.55 -38.10
N LEU A 327 -23.30 -7.11 -37.19
CA LEU A 327 -24.21 -5.93 -37.39
C LEU A 327 -25.33 -5.80 -36.32
N ALA A 328 -25.50 -4.60 -35.72
CA ALA A 328 -26.62 -4.22 -34.82
C ALA A 328 -27.75 -3.43 -35.53
N PRO A 329 -28.99 -3.29 -34.95
CA PRO A 329 -29.31 -2.04 -34.20
C PRO A 329 -30.43 -2.06 -33.10
N THR A 330 -30.22 -1.28 -32.04
CA THR A 330 -31.14 -0.40 -31.27
C THR A 330 -32.67 -0.65 -31.15
N GLN A 331 -33.25 -0.66 -29.93
CA GLN A 331 -34.03 0.51 -29.41
C GLN A 331 -34.49 0.44 -27.93
N ASP A 332 -34.90 1.61 -27.44
CA ASP A 332 -35.22 2.06 -26.07
C ASP A 332 -36.47 1.44 -25.39
N GLY A 333 -36.51 1.52 -24.05
CA GLY A 333 -37.62 1.11 -23.19
C GLY A 333 -37.18 0.92 -21.73
N GLY A 334 -37.60 1.79 -20.81
CA GLY A 334 -37.17 1.74 -19.40
C GLY A 334 -37.83 0.63 -18.57
N TYR A 335 -37.02 -0.13 -17.83
CA TYR A 335 -37.46 -1.22 -16.93
C TYR A 335 -37.31 -0.83 -15.45
N VAL A 336 -38.09 -1.52 -14.60
CA VAL A 336 -37.86 -1.59 -13.15
C VAL A 336 -37.85 -3.06 -12.78
N SER A 337 -36.67 -3.65 -12.67
CA SER A 337 -36.43 -5.01 -12.17
C SER A 337 -36.18 -5.01 -10.66
N GLU A 338 -36.24 -6.19 -10.05
CA GLU A 338 -35.66 -6.46 -8.73
C GLU A 338 -34.25 -7.06 -8.93
N GLN A 339 -33.37 -6.92 -7.94
CA GLN A 339 -32.00 -7.45 -7.97
C GLN A 339 -32.01 -8.98 -8.14
N ILE A 340 -31.16 -9.52 -9.04
CA ILE A 340 -31.30 -10.90 -9.50
C ILE A 340 -30.36 -11.85 -8.74
N SER A 341 -30.82 -12.38 -7.61
CA SER A 341 -30.11 -13.43 -6.84
C SER A 341 -30.23 -14.81 -7.48
N PHE A 342 -29.11 -15.53 -7.60
CA PHE A 342 -29.06 -16.89 -8.13
C PHE A 342 -29.13 -17.95 -7.03
N GLY A 343 -29.77 -19.09 -7.35
CA GLY A 343 -29.88 -20.22 -6.43
C GLY A 343 -28.64 -21.10 -6.47
N LEU A 344 -28.00 -21.31 -5.33
CA LEU A 344 -26.87 -22.23 -5.17
C LEU A 344 -27.35 -23.68 -5.39
N VAL A 345 -26.84 -24.35 -6.44
CA VAL A 345 -27.22 -25.73 -6.81
C VAL A 345 -26.13 -26.77 -6.49
N ALA A 346 -24.89 -26.32 -6.31
CA ALA A 346 -23.75 -27.17 -6.00
C ALA A 346 -22.78 -26.47 -5.05
N THR A 347 -22.22 -27.22 -4.10
CA THR A 347 -21.18 -26.78 -3.17
C THR A 347 -20.03 -27.78 -3.17
N ALA A 348 -18.79 -27.27 -3.20
CA ALA A 348 -17.55 -28.03 -3.10
C ALA A 348 -17.50 -29.36 -3.91
N ILE A 349 -18.03 -29.39 -5.14
CA ILE A 349 -17.89 -30.58 -6.01
C ILE A 349 -16.43 -30.71 -6.42
N THR A 350 -15.78 -31.82 -6.08
CA THR A 350 -14.37 -32.06 -6.42
C THR A 350 -14.17 -32.35 -7.91
N GLY A 351 -13.14 -31.78 -8.52
CA GLY A 351 -12.66 -32.11 -9.88
C GLY A 351 -12.53 -30.92 -10.82
N ASN A 352 -12.13 -31.20 -12.07
CA ASN A 352 -11.85 -30.19 -13.08
C ASN A 352 -13.12 -29.76 -13.86
N ILE A 353 -13.55 -28.50 -13.73
CA ILE A 353 -14.67 -27.95 -14.50
C ILE A 353 -14.28 -27.64 -15.95
N SER A 354 -15.18 -27.98 -16.88
CA SER A 354 -15.08 -27.61 -18.30
C SER A 354 -16.46 -27.24 -18.87
N LEU A 355 -16.49 -26.20 -19.72
CA LEU A 355 -17.69 -25.62 -20.31
C LEU A 355 -17.69 -25.78 -21.83
N HIS A 356 -18.67 -26.50 -22.35
CA HIS A 356 -18.76 -26.89 -23.77
C HIS A 356 -20.02 -26.29 -24.40
N VAL A 357 -19.86 -25.16 -25.10
CA VAL A 357 -20.95 -24.56 -25.90
C VAL A 357 -21.08 -25.34 -27.22
N ALA A 358 -22.29 -25.74 -27.57
CA ALA A 358 -22.52 -26.44 -28.83
C ALA A 358 -22.24 -25.53 -30.06
N PRO A 359 -21.52 -26.02 -31.09
CA PRO A 359 -21.33 -25.28 -32.33
C PRO A 359 -22.66 -24.97 -33.04
N GLY A 360 -22.83 -23.71 -33.44
CA GLY A 360 -24.05 -23.20 -34.08
C GLY A 360 -24.29 -21.73 -33.74
N LYS A 361 -25.34 -21.13 -34.29
CA LYS A 361 -25.85 -19.81 -33.86
C LYS A 361 -27.15 -19.98 -33.08
N ARG A 362 -27.50 -18.98 -32.26
CA ARG A 362 -28.86 -18.82 -31.69
C ARG A 362 -29.91 -18.83 -32.80
N GLN A 363 -31.07 -19.42 -32.55
CA GLN A 363 -32.10 -19.67 -33.55
C GLN A 363 -33.53 -19.49 -33.00
N ILE A 364 -34.44 -19.03 -33.86
CA ILE A 364 -35.86 -18.91 -33.53
C ILE A 364 -36.55 -20.27 -33.79
N CYS A 365 -37.07 -20.88 -32.73
CA CYS A 365 -37.84 -22.12 -32.77
C CYS A 365 -39.33 -21.81 -32.91
N ARG A 366 -39.87 -21.95 -34.12
CA ARG A 366 -41.29 -21.70 -34.42
C ARG A 366 -42.21 -22.79 -33.90
N SER A 367 -43.51 -22.49 -33.85
CA SER A 367 -44.56 -23.44 -33.51
C SER A 367 -44.46 -24.74 -34.33
N GLY A 368 -44.29 -25.88 -33.66
CA GLY A 368 -44.12 -27.19 -34.31
C GLY A 368 -42.72 -27.49 -34.88
N GLN A 369 -41.78 -26.55 -34.81
CA GLN A 369 -40.40 -26.73 -35.28
C GLN A 369 -39.58 -27.55 -34.27
N SER A 370 -38.59 -28.29 -34.78
CA SER A 370 -37.47 -28.82 -34.00
C SER A 370 -36.17 -28.19 -34.48
N ILE A 371 -35.30 -27.86 -33.55
CA ILE A 371 -33.92 -27.43 -33.79
C ILE A 371 -33.00 -28.50 -33.20
N THR A 372 -31.87 -28.75 -33.84
CA THR A 372 -30.86 -29.71 -33.36
C THR A 372 -29.49 -29.06 -33.32
N TYR A 373 -28.77 -29.29 -32.24
CA TYR A 373 -27.37 -28.93 -32.01
C TYR A 373 -26.56 -30.21 -31.78
N LEU A 374 -25.24 -30.14 -31.97
CA LEU A 374 -24.35 -31.30 -31.89
C LEU A 374 -23.07 -30.91 -31.15
N ILE A 375 -22.83 -31.46 -29.97
CA ILE A 375 -21.52 -31.32 -29.29
C ILE A 375 -20.61 -32.46 -29.80
N PRO A 376 -19.44 -32.16 -30.41
CA PRO A 376 -18.55 -33.20 -30.94
C PRO A 376 -17.89 -34.01 -29.79
N PRO A 377 -17.48 -35.27 -30.03
CA PRO A 377 -16.83 -36.06 -28.99
C PRO A 377 -15.46 -35.48 -28.62
N ASP A 378 -14.76 -34.91 -29.60
CA ASP A 378 -13.38 -34.40 -29.47
C ASP A 378 -13.26 -33.17 -28.55
N SER A 379 -14.37 -32.52 -28.19
CA SER A 379 -14.38 -31.46 -27.17
C SER A 379 -14.56 -31.99 -25.75
N LEU A 380 -14.94 -33.25 -25.55
CA LEU A 380 -15.30 -33.80 -24.24
C LEU A 380 -14.08 -34.44 -23.53
N PRO A 381 -13.99 -34.34 -22.19
CA PRO A 381 -12.84 -34.88 -21.44
C PRO A 381 -12.75 -36.42 -21.53
N PRO A 382 -11.54 -37.01 -21.45
CA PRO A 382 -11.31 -38.42 -21.72
C PRO A 382 -11.84 -39.36 -20.62
N SER A 383 -13.11 -39.74 -20.73
CA SER A 383 -13.78 -40.89 -20.07
C SER A 383 -14.01 -40.86 -18.55
N SER A 384 -13.26 -40.10 -17.75
CA SER A 384 -13.47 -39.97 -16.29
C SER A 384 -14.11 -38.63 -15.91
N PHE A 385 -15.41 -38.64 -15.65
CA PHE A 385 -16.17 -37.49 -15.16
C PHE A 385 -17.09 -37.87 -13.99
N ALA A 386 -17.19 -37.00 -12.99
CA ALA A 386 -17.98 -37.21 -11.77
C ALA A 386 -19.42 -36.70 -11.92
N TRP A 387 -19.63 -35.63 -12.69
CA TRP A 387 -20.89 -34.92 -12.80
C TRP A 387 -20.98 -34.17 -14.14
N ALA A 388 -22.16 -34.13 -14.76
CA ALA A 388 -22.40 -33.34 -15.96
C ALA A 388 -23.84 -32.79 -16.01
N ARG A 389 -23.97 -31.52 -16.37
CA ARG A 389 -25.23 -30.77 -16.41
C ARG A 389 -25.35 -30.00 -17.71
N LEU A 390 -26.45 -30.21 -18.42
CA LEU A 390 -26.75 -29.57 -19.71
C LEU A 390 -27.74 -28.43 -19.51
N TYR A 391 -27.42 -27.28 -20.08
CA TYR A 391 -28.24 -26.08 -20.07
C TYR A 391 -28.80 -25.78 -21.46
N LEU A 392 -30.10 -25.51 -21.53
CA LEU A 392 -30.74 -24.85 -22.66
C LEU A 392 -31.29 -23.51 -22.19
N PHE A 393 -30.76 -22.43 -22.74
CA PHE A 393 -31.22 -21.06 -22.47
C PHE A 393 -32.18 -20.59 -23.56
N SER A 394 -33.24 -19.91 -23.17
CA SER A 394 -34.20 -19.32 -24.10
C SER A 394 -34.71 -17.95 -23.66
N ASP A 395 -35.16 -17.17 -24.64
CA ASP A 395 -35.81 -15.86 -24.48
C ASP A 395 -37.12 -15.77 -25.26
N ALA A 396 -37.97 -14.82 -24.84
CA ALA A 396 -39.12 -14.27 -25.56
C ALA A 396 -40.35 -15.20 -25.80
N GLY A 397 -40.43 -16.36 -25.16
CA GLY A 397 -41.62 -17.23 -25.26
C GLY A 397 -42.72 -16.89 -24.25
N TYR A 398 -44.00 -16.96 -24.62
CA TYR A 398 -45.12 -16.86 -23.66
C TYR A 398 -45.30 -18.19 -22.88
N THR A 399 -45.54 -18.15 -21.56
CA THR A 399 -45.82 -19.36 -20.77
C THR A 399 -47.09 -19.29 -19.93
N HIS A 400 -47.87 -20.40 -20.00
CA HIS A 400 -48.16 -21.12 -18.76
C HIS A 400 -48.31 -22.65 -18.98
N GLU A 401 -48.74 -23.10 -20.16
CA GLU A 401 -49.13 -24.50 -20.40
C GLU A 401 -48.28 -25.27 -21.43
N GLN A 402 -47.54 -24.61 -22.32
CA GLN A 402 -46.66 -25.25 -23.31
C GLN A 402 -45.18 -25.09 -22.94
N ARG A 403 -44.37 -26.11 -23.26
CA ARG A 403 -42.95 -26.20 -22.91
C ARG A 403 -42.15 -26.68 -24.11
N ILE A 404 -40.89 -26.26 -24.21
CA ILE A 404 -39.92 -26.85 -25.14
C ILE A 404 -39.68 -28.31 -24.71
N GLU A 405 -39.85 -29.24 -25.64
CA GLU A 405 -39.48 -30.64 -25.49
C GLU A 405 -37.99 -30.78 -25.83
N VAL A 406 -37.18 -31.29 -24.90
CA VAL A 406 -35.74 -31.51 -25.11
C VAL A 406 -35.45 -33.00 -25.24
N GLY A 407 -34.59 -33.37 -26.19
CA GLY A 407 -34.11 -34.73 -26.40
C GLY A 407 -32.60 -34.77 -26.58
N ILE A 408 -31.94 -35.78 -26.00
CA ILE A 408 -30.50 -36.04 -26.09
C ILE A 408 -30.31 -37.41 -26.74
N ASN A 409 -29.64 -37.47 -27.88
CA ASN A 409 -29.45 -38.70 -28.66
C ASN A 409 -30.77 -39.47 -28.90
N GLY A 410 -31.85 -38.74 -29.19
CA GLY A 410 -33.21 -39.28 -29.37
C GLY A 410 -33.95 -39.70 -28.10
N MET A 411 -33.35 -39.57 -26.91
CA MET A 411 -33.97 -39.92 -25.62
C MET A 411 -34.36 -38.66 -24.83
N SER A 412 -35.44 -38.70 -24.05
CA SER A 412 -35.74 -37.58 -23.14
C SER A 412 -34.82 -37.59 -21.92
N PRO A 413 -34.20 -36.46 -21.53
CA PRO A 413 -33.38 -36.34 -20.32
C PRO A 413 -34.19 -36.17 -19.02
N GLY A 414 -35.52 -36.33 -19.08
CA GLY A 414 -36.42 -36.13 -17.93
C GLY A 414 -36.85 -34.67 -17.76
N THR A 415 -37.32 -34.34 -16.55
CA THR A 415 -37.78 -32.99 -16.20
C THR A 415 -36.59 -32.09 -15.86
N PRO A 416 -36.41 -30.93 -16.49
CA PRO A 416 -35.36 -29.99 -16.12
C PRO A 416 -35.70 -29.27 -14.81
N GLU A 417 -34.65 -28.93 -14.06
CA GLU A 417 -34.69 -27.80 -13.13
C GLU A 417 -34.81 -26.51 -13.96
N ARG A 418 -35.62 -25.55 -13.49
CA ARG A 418 -36.10 -24.43 -14.31
C ARG A 418 -36.08 -23.13 -13.53
N SER A 419 -35.25 -22.20 -13.99
CA SER A 419 -35.30 -20.79 -13.61
C SER A 419 -36.04 -20.03 -14.72
N THR A 420 -37.07 -19.26 -14.36
CA THR A 420 -37.95 -18.54 -15.30
C THR A 420 -38.09 -17.08 -14.87
N PHE A 421 -37.48 -16.16 -15.61
CA PHE A 421 -37.71 -14.73 -15.49
C PHE A 421 -38.94 -14.32 -16.30
N ARG A 422 -39.82 -13.46 -15.76
CA ARG A 422 -41.07 -13.06 -16.41
C ARG A 422 -41.01 -11.60 -16.86
N LEU A 423 -41.26 -11.36 -18.15
CA LEU A 423 -41.33 -10.03 -18.73
C LEU A 423 -42.73 -9.40 -18.53
N PRO A 424 -42.84 -8.06 -18.40
CA PRO A 424 -44.12 -7.37 -18.25
C PRO A 424 -45.12 -7.58 -19.40
N ASP A 425 -44.65 -7.98 -20.59
CA ASP A 425 -45.49 -8.27 -21.75
C ASP A 425 -46.05 -9.71 -21.78
N GLY A 426 -45.76 -10.52 -20.75
CA GLY A 426 -46.22 -11.90 -20.60
C GLY A 426 -45.29 -12.96 -21.22
N LYS A 427 -44.18 -12.55 -21.84
CA LYS A 427 -43.10 -13.47 -22.25
C LYS A 427 -42.25 -13.88 -21.04
N VAL A 428 -41.39 -14.86 -21.25
CA VAL A 428 -40.38 -15.31 -20.28
C VAL A 428 -39.03 -15.53 -20.93
N THR A 429 -38.02 -15.46 -20.07
CA THR A 429 -36.65 -15.89 -20.32
C THR A 429 -36.37 -17.06 -19.39
N GLU A 430 -35.88 -18.18 -19.91
CA GLU A 430 -35.72 -19.43 -19.16
C GLU A 430 -34.30 -19.99 -19.23
N THR A 431 -33.88 -20.58 -18.11
CA THR A 431 -32.72 -21.46 -18.01
C THR A 431 -33.24 -22.84 -17.65
N LEU A 432 -33.06 -23.82 -18.54
CA LEU A 432 -33.46 -25.21 -18.34
C LEU A 432 -32.21 -26.06 -18.10
N ALA A 433 -32.06 -26.58 -16.90
CA ALA A 433 -30.91 -27.38 -16.48
C ALA A 433 -31.29 -28.86 -16.33
N PHE A 434 -30.50 -29.74 -16.94
CA PHE A 434 -30.71 -31.19 -16.94
C PHE A 434 -29.47 -31.89 -16.39
N ASN A 435 -29.62 -32.80 -15.42
CA ASN A 435 -28.52 -33.68 -15.02
C ASN A 435 -28.33 -34.77 -16.09
N VAL A 436 -27.24 -34.68 -16.85
CA VAL A 436 -26.93 -35.56 -17.99
C VAL A 436 -25.78 -36.52 -17.70
N THR A 437 -25.31 -36.61 -16.46
CA THR A 437 -24.17 -37.45 -16.03
C THR A 437 -24.30 -38.91 -16.50
N ARG A 438 -25.52 -39.47 -16.55
CA ARG A 438 -25.78 -40.86 -17.02
C ARG A 438 -26.04 -40.99 -18.54
N MET A 439 -26.07 -39.87 -19.26
CA MET A 439 -26.35 -39.81 -20.70
C MET A 439 -25.13 -39.34 -21.53
N LEU A 440 -24.16 -38.69 -20.87
CA LEU A 440 -22.93 -38.23 -21.49
C LEU A 440 -22.13 -39.41 -22.06
N ARG A 441 -21.61 -39.20 -23.26
CA ARG A 441 -20.77 -40.13 -24.03
C ARG A 441 -19.61 -39.36 -24.60
N THR A 442 -18.40 -39.85 -24.40
CA THR A 442 -17.16 -39.25 -24.92
C THR A 442 -16.66 -40.01 -26.16
N ASP A 443 -17.33 -41.10 -26.54
CA ASP A 443 -17.05 -41.97 -27.69
C ASP A 443 -17.86 -41.62 -28.95
N ALA A 444 -18.83 -40.71 -28.83
CA ALA A 444 -19.75 -40.32 -29.90
C ALA A 444 -20.25 -38.88 -29.69
N PRO A 445 -20.59 -38.12 -30.75
CA PRO A 445 -21.16 -36.79 -30.61
C PRO A 445 -22.51 -36.84 -29.88
N MET A 446 -22.77 -35.79 -29.10
CA MET A 446 -24.00 -35.63 -28.32
C MET A 446 -24.98 -34.75 -29.10
N GLU A 447 -25.98 -35.37 -29.71
CA GLU A 447 -27.07 -34.68 -30.40
C GLU A 447 -28.08 -34.15 -29.38
N ILE A 448 -28.37 -32.85 -29.44
CA ILE A 448 -29.32 -32.17 -28.55
C ILE A 448 -30.41 -31.54 -29.41
N SER A 449 -31.62 -32.08 -29.32
CA SER A 449 -32.81 -31.57 -30.00
C SER A 449 -33.68 -30.77 -29.05
N ALA A 450 -34.23 -29.66 -29.54
CA ALA A 450 -35.17 -28.80 -28.85
C ALA A 450 -36.37 -28.53 -29.78
N ARG A 451 -37.55 -29.03 -29.38
CA ARG A 451 -38.80 -28.96 -30.15
C ARG A 451 -39.81 -28.07 -29.46
N ASN A 452 -40.36 -27.12 -30.22
CA ASN A 452 -41.47 -26.29 -29.79
C ASN A 452 -42.79 -26.96 -30.24
N PRO A 453 -43.70 -27.36 -29.33
CA PRO A 453 -44.94 -28.03 -29.70
C PRO A 453 -45.85 -27.18 -30.61
N PRO A 454 -46.66 -27.78 -31.51
CA PRO A 454 -47.64 -27.06 -32.31
C PRO A 454 -48.63 -26.28 -31.42
N GLY A 455 -48.85 -25.02 -31.76
CA GLY A 455 -49.63 -24.06 -30.98
C GLY A 455 -48.80 -23.15 -30.07
N GLY A 456 -47.54 -23.50 -29.79
CA GLY A 456 -46.61 -22.64 -29.04
C GLY A 456 -46.20 -21.39 -29.80
N ASN A 457 -45.90 -20.31 -29.05
CA ASN A 457 -45.29 -19.09 -29.60
C ASN A 457 -43.83 -19.33 -30.02
N GLU A 458 -43.24 -18.43 -30.81
CA GLU A 458 -41.82 -18.53 -31.17
C GLU A 458 -40.93 -18.36 -29.93
N TRP A 459 -39.83 -19.14 -29.86
CA TRP A 459 -38.81 -19.04 -28.80
C TRP A 459 -37.46 -18.75 -29.42
N THR A 460 -36.70 -17.80 -28.88
CA THR A 460 -35.26 -17.67 -29.22
C THR A 460 -34.50 -18.69 -28.37
N LEU A 461 -33.83 -19.66 -29.01
CA LEU A 461 -32.97 -20.63 -28.34
C LEU A 461 -31.51 -20.31 -28.62
N TYR A 462 -30.68 -20.26 -27.58
CA TYR A 462 -29.23 -20.19 -27.73
C TYR A 462 -28.64 -21.60 -27.93
N PRO A 463 -27.40 -21.73 -28.41
CA PRO A 463 -26.72 -23.02 -28.43
C PRO A 463 -26.63 -23.60 -27.00
N PRO A 464 -26.93 -24.89 -26.80
CA PRO A 464 -26.81 -25.53 -25.49
C PRO A 464 -25.40 -25.44 -24.92
N LEU A 465 -25.30 -25.32 -23.60
CA LEU A 465 -24.05 -25.35 -22.85
C LEU A 465 -24.01 -26.62 -22.01
N LEU A 466 -22.97 -27.43 -22.16
CA LEU A 466 -22.71 -28.59 -21.30
C LEU A 466 -21.59 -28.26 -20.32
N LEU A 467 -21.89 -28.31 -19.02
CA LEU A 467 -20.92 -28.25 -17.94
C LEU A 467 -20.55 -29.67 -17.53
N VAL A 468 -19.25 -29.98 -17.49
CA VAL A 468 -18.72 -31.28 -17.04
C VAL A 468 -17.68 -31.05 -15.95
N VAL A 469 -17.81 -31.78 -14.83
CA VAL A 469 -16.75 -31.94 -13.83
C VAL A 469 -16.03 -33.25 -14.12
N ALA A 470 -14.84 -33.16 -14.69
CA ALA A 470 -13.94 -34.29 -14.86
C ALA A 470 -13.43 -34.80 -13.50
N GLY A 471 -12.95 -36.04 -13.44
CA GLY A 471 -12.21 -36.53 -12.28
C GLY A 471 -11.00 -35.66 -11.97
N ASP A 472 -10.51 -35.72 -10.74
CA ASP A 472 -9.25 -35.06 -10.37
C ASP A 472 -8.08 -35.93 -10.83
N ASP A 473 -7.20 -35.35 -11.64
CA ASP A 473 -6.06 -36.06 -12.25
C ASP A 473 -4.90 -36.28 -11.24
N GLY A 474 -4.95 -35.58 -10.09
CA GLY A 474 -4.10 -35.85 -8.91
C GLY A 474 -3.09 -34.76 -8.55
N ASP A 475 -2.83 -33.80 -9.43
CA ASP A 475 -1.80 -32.77 -9.23
C ASP A 475 -2.30 -31.54 -8.42
N VAL A 476 -3.59 -31.18 -8.52
CA VAL A 476 -4.18 -30.02 -7.83
C VAL A 476 -5.63 -30.31 -7.44
N HIS A 477 -5.90 -30.43 -6.12
CA HIS A 477 -7.26 -30.67 -5.62
C HIS A 477 -8.16 -29.45 -5.87
N ARG A 478 -9.19 -29.59 -6.72
CA ARG A 478 -10.14 -28.50 -7.04
C ARG A 478 -11.53 -28.76 -6.50
N GLU A 479 -12.18 -27.73 -5.96
CA GLU A 479 -13.57 -27.74 -5.48
C GLU A 479 -14.38 -26.64 -6.16
N ASN A 480 -15.62 -26.97 -6.51
CA ASN A 480 -16.46 -26.12 -7.36
C ASN A 480 -17.83 -25.84 -6.71
N TRP A 481 -18.24 -24.58 -6.71
CA TRP A 481 -19.58 -24.11 -6.35
C TRP A 481 -20.27 -23.58 -7.60
N ILE A 482 -21.58 -23.83 -7.73
CA ILE A 482 -22.38 -23.42 -8.90
C ILE A 482 -23.70 -22.82 -8.42
N SER A 483 -24.02 -21.62 -8.89
CA SER A 483 -25.34 -21.01 -8.75
C SER A 483 -26.00 -20.79 -10.10
N GLU A 484 -27.34 -20.88 -10.14
CA GLU A 484 -28.13 -20.85 -11.36
C GLU A 484 -29.30 -19.88 -11.24
N GLY A 485 -29.65 -19.26 -12.37
CA GLY A 485 -30.78 -18.35 -12.44
C GLY A 485 -31.24 -18.10 -13.87
N ALA A 486 -32.21 -17.20 -13.99
CA ALA A 486 -32.63 -16.59 -15.23
C ALA A 486 -32.98 -15.15 -14.92
N GLY A 487 -32.53 -14.23 -15.77
CA GLY A 487 -32.74 -12.80 -15.61
C GLY A 487 -32.59 -12.08 -16.93
N LEU A 488 -32.91 -10.79 -16.94
CA LEU A 488 -32.52 -9.84 -17.97
C LEU A 488 -32.10 -8.55 -17.26
N VAL A 489 -30.87 -8.10 -17.52
CA VAL A 489 -30.28 -6.87 -17.00
C VAL A 489 -29.81 -6.01 -18.16
N HIS A 490 -29.71 -4.70 -17.96
CA HIS A 490 -29.07 -3.81 -18.91
C HIS A 490 -27.58 -3.66 -18.60
N ALA A 491 -26.75 -3.62 -19.64
CA ALA A 491 -25.40 -3.10 -19.53
C ALA A 491 -25.51 -1.63 -19.09
N MET A 492 -24.96 -1.30 -17.93
CA MET A 492 -24.94 0.07 -17.41
C MET A 492 -23.87 0.85 -18.16
N LYS A 493 -23.91 2.20 -18.18
CA LYS A 493 -22.73 2.95 -18.64
C LYS A 493 -21.62 2.89 -17.60
N GLU A 494 -21.99 3.10 -16.34
CA GLU A 494 -21.16 2.92 -15.15
C GLU A 494 -22.00 2.32 -14.01
N TYR A 495 -21.34 1.86 -12.94
CA TYR A 495 -22.05 1.31 -11.79
C TYR A 495 -22.64 2.43 -10.92
N SER A 496 -23.95 2.40 -10.75
CA SER A 496 -24.69 3.27 -9.83
C SER A 496 -25.62 2.44 -8.95
N TYR A 497 -25.80 2.87 -7.71
CA TYR A 497 -26.80 2.35 -6.77
C TYR A 497 -28.26 2.40 -7.27
N GLN A 498 -28.55 3.13 -8.35
CA GLN A 498 -29.88 3.12 -8.99
C GLN A 498 -30.05 1.92 -9.94
N ASP A 499 -28.94 1.30 -10.34
CA ASP A 499 -28.86 0.13 -11.21
C ASP A 499 -28.74 -1.21 -10.43
N LEU A 500 -29.04 -1.23 -9.12
CA LEU A 500 -29.29 -2.48 -8.39
C LEU A 500 -30.29 -3.44 -9.10
N PRO A 501 -31.35 -2.96 -9.79
CA PRO A 501 -32.19 -3.76 -10.69
C PRO A 501 -31.44 -4.49 -11.83
N ASN A 502 -30.23 -4.05 -12.17
CA ASN A 502 -29.37 -4.59 -13.23
C ASN A 502 -28.20 -5.43 -12.69
N LEU A 503 -28.14 -5.70 -11.38
CA LEU A 503 -27.15 -6.59 -10.77
C LEU A 503 -27.60 -8.06 -10.76
N THR A 504 -26.62 -8.95 -10.93
CA THR A 504 -26.76 -10.39 -10.63
C THR A 504 -25.99 -10.71 -9.36
N VAL A 505 -26.60 -11.42 -8.41
CA VAL A 505 -25.98 -11.76 -7.12
C VAL A 505 -25.77 -13.27 -7.00
N SER A 506 -24.62 -13.69 -6.50
CA SER A 506 -24.30 -15.09 -6.20
C SER A 506 -23.50 -15.22 -4.90
N ASP A 507 -23.94 -16.09 -4.00
CA ASP A 507 -23.30 -16.34 -2.70
C ASP A 507 -22.72 -17.75 -2.63
N PHE A 508 -21.47 -17.86 -2.18
CA PHE A 508 -20.75 -19.12 -2.03
C PHE A 508 -20.24 -19.30 -0.59
N PRO A 509 -20.85 -20.20 0.21
CA PRO A 509 -20.46 -20.49 1.59
C PRO A 509 -19.53 -21.72 1.69
N ASP A 510 -19.01 -21.98 2.90
CA ASP A 510 -18.29 -23.21 3.28
C ASP A 510 -16.98 -23.45 2.50
N ILE A 511 -16.31 -22.37 2.08
CA ILE A 511 -15.02 -22.43 1.38
C ILE A 511 -13.89 -22.63 2.41
N ARG A 512 -12.90 -23.47 2.09
CA ARG A 512 -11.80 -23.79 3.01
C ARG A 512 -10.66 -22.79 2.86
N THR A 513 -9.97 -22.47 3.95
CA THR A 513 -8.77 -21.62 3.93
C THR A 513 -7.55 -22.40 3.41
N GLY A 514 -6.48 -21.68 3.02
CA GLY A 514 -5.27 -22.30 2.45
C GLY A 514 -5.42 -22.73 0.98
N LEU A 515 -6.27 -22.04 0.22
CA LEU A 515 -6.36 -22.17 -1.24
C LEU A 515 -5.07 -21.70 -1.92
N SER A 516 -4.72 -22.31 -3.05
CA SER A 516 -3.60 -21.94 -3.92
C SER A 516 -4.02 -21.12 -5.15
N GLY A 517 -5.32 -20.98 -5.39
CA GLY A 517 -5.87 -20.19 -6.48
C GLY A 517 -7.40 -20.27 -6.49
N ALA A 518 -8.08 -19.23 -6.97
CA ALA A 518 -9.53 -19.27 -7.18
C ALA A 518 -9.95 -18.48 -8.42
N GLU A 519 -10.91 -19.03 -9.17
CA GLU A 519 -11.47 -18.47 -10.40
C GLU A 519 -12.99 -18.37 -10.29
N LEU A 520 -13.54 -17.21 -10.61
CA LEU A 520 -14.98 -16.99 -10.78
C LEU A 520 -15.31 -16.99 -12.28
N GLN A 521 -16.27 -17.79 -12.71
CA GLN A 521 -16.79 -17.79 -14.08
C GLN A 521 -18.26 -17.36 -14.11
N ALA A 522 -18.57 -16.37 -14.95
CA ALA A 522 -19.93 -15.86 -15.16
C ALA A 522 -20.43 -16.21 -16.57
N VAL A 523 -21.60 -16.85 -16.65
CA VAL A 523 -22.24 -17.27 -17.92
C VAL A 523 -23.48 -16.43 -18.19
N SER A 524 -23.51 -15.78 -19.35
CA SER A 524 -24.62 -14.94 -19.84
C SER A 524 -25.01 -15.29 -21.28
N THR A 525 -26.25 -14.99 -21.64
CA THR A 525 -26.71 -14.90 -23.03
C THR A 525 -26.79 -13.44 -23.46
N ILE A 526 -26.20 -13.07 -24.60
CA ILE A 526 -26.34 -11.71 -25.17
C ILE A 526 -27.11 -11.77 -26.49
N PRO A 527 -28.20 -10.97 -26.69
CA PRO A 527 -29.08 -11.10 -27.85
C PRO A 527 -28.59 -10.53 -29.19
N ASP A 528 -27.31 -10.17 -29.36
CA ASP A 528 -26.53 -10.02 -30.63
C ASP A 528 -25.13 -9.42 -30.26
N ASP A 529 -24.29 -9.06 -31.25
CA ASP A 529 -23.00 -8.33 -31.08
C ASP A 529 -23.15 -6.86 -30.61
N GLY A 530 -24.13 -6.61 -29.72
CA GLY A 530 -24.40 -5.34 -29.07
C GLY A 530 -23.26 -4.87 -28.16
N GLY A 531 -23.27 -3.58 -27.81
CA GLY A 531 -22.19 -2.91 -27.08
C GLY A 531 -22.13 -3.22 -25.59
N ALA A 532 -21.79 -4.45 -25.22
CA ALA A 532 -21.27 -4.78 -23.91
C ALA A 532 -19.74 -4.96 -23.97
N SER A 533 -19.02 -4.44 -22.98
CA SER A 533 -17.64 -4.85 -22.71
C SER A 533 -17.62 -6.04 -21.74
N SER A 534 -16.43 -6.53 -21.38
CA SER A 534 -16.26 -7.48 -20.28
C SER A 534 -17.01 -7.00 -19.02
N PRO A 535 -17.74 -7.90 -18.34
CA PRO A 535 -18.37 -7.57 -17.07
C PRO A 535 -17.31 -7.29 -16.00
N MET A 536 -17.72 -6.53 -14.98
CA MET A 536 -16.93 -6.32 -13.77
C MET A 536 -17.63 -7.07 -12.64
N ALA A 537 -16.85 -7.82 -11.87
CA ALA A 537 -17.32 -8.42 -10.64
C ALA A 537 -17.01 -7.49 -9.47
N PHE A 538 -17.96 -7.35 -8.54
CA PHE A 538 -17.65 -7.06 -7.16
C PHE A 538 -17.65 -8.39 -6.41
N GLN A 539 -16.53 -8.77 -5.79
CA GLN A 539 -16.50 -9.92 -4.88
C GLN A 539 -16.09 -9.44 -3.48
N ASN A 540 -16.86 -9.80 -2.46
CA ASN A 540 -16.65 -9.37 -1.07
C ASN A 540 -16.37 -7.86 -0.96
N SER A 541 -17.17 -7.04 -1.67
CA SER A 541 -17.04 -5.57 -1.75
C SER A 541 -15.91 -5.03 -2.65
N VAL A 542 -15.10 -5.88 -3.28
CA VAL A 542 -13.89 -5.51 -4.06
C VAL A 542 -14.16 -5.56 -5.56
N VAL A 543 -13.76 -4.50 -6.30
CA VAL A 543 -13.78 -4.47 -7.77
C VAL A 543 -12.76 -5.44 -8.36
N ILE A 544 -13.19 -6.30 -9.28
CA ILE A 544 -12.33 -7.22 -10.03
C ILE A 544 -12.62 -7.05 -11.54
N PRO A 545 -11.63 -6.64 -12.35
CA PRO A 545 -11.77 -6.57 -13.79
C PRO A 545 -11.82 -7.98 -14.40
N GLY A 546 -12.70 -8.20 -15.39
CA GLY A 546 -12.74 -9.45 -16.13
C GLY A 546 -11.59 -9.56 -17.14
N GLU A 547 -10.64 -10.46 -16.87
CA GLU A 547 -9.46 -10.72 -17.70
C GLU A 547 -9.84 -11.21 -19.10
N TYR A 548 -10.82 -12.12 -19.18
CA TYR A 548 -11.18 -12.80 -20.42
C TYR A 548 -12.70 -12.99 -20.55
N ALA A 549 -13.24 -12.77 -21.76
CA ALA A 549 -14.62 -13.09 -22.12
C ALA A 549 -14.70 -13.85 -23.47
N HIS A 550 -15.02 -15.14 -23.44
CA HIS A 550 -15.33 -15.91 -24.64
C HIS A 550 -16.79 -15.70 -25.06
N ASN A 551 -17.04 -15.17 -26.26
CA ASN A 551 -18.36 -15.20 -26.90
C ASN A 551 -18.43 -16.35 -27.92
N HIS A 552 -19.14 -17.42 -27.58
CA HIS A 552 -19.51 -18.46 -28.54
C HIS A 552 -20.98 -18.29 -28.98
N ALA A 553 -21.16 -17.49 -30.04
CA ALA A 553 -22.40 -17.33 -30.78
C ALA A 553 -23.64 -16.91 -29.94
N GLY A 554 -23.41 -16.03 -28.96
CA GLY A 554 -24.44 -15.50 -28.06
C GLY A 554 -24.35 -16.06 -26.64
N ILE A 555 -23.59 -17.13 -26.38
CA ILE A 555 -23.17 -17.50 -25.03
C ILE A 555 -21.87 -16.76 -24.71
N TRP A 556 -21.86 -15.98 -23.63
CA TRP A 556 -20.68 -15.32 -23.09
C TRP A 556 -20.25 -16.04 -21.81
N VAL A 557 -18.98 -16.42 -21.74
CA VAL A 557 -18.32 -16.93 -20.53
C VAL A 557 -17.22 -15.94 -20.16
N SER A 558 -17.39 -15.24 -19.05
CA SER A 558 -16.42 -14.27 -18.52
C SER A 558 -15.70 -14.84 -17.30
N ARG A 559 -14.40 -14.60 -17.18
CA ARG A 559 -13.53 -15.16 -16.13
C ARG A 559 -12.86 -14.07 -15.32
N TYR A 560 -12.65 -14.37 -14.04
CA TYR A 560 -11.98 -13.51 -13.08
C TYR A 560 -11.06 -14.35 -12.18
N ASN A 561 -9.80 -13.95 -12.04
CA ASN A 561 -8.99 -14.38 -10.92
C ASN A 561 -9.52 -13.72 -9.62
N VAL A 562 -9.89 -14.55 -8.65
CA VAL A 562 -10.51 -14.12 -7.37
C VAL A 562 -9.72 -14.62 -6.16
N THR A 563 -8.49 -15.09 -6.39
CA THR A 563 -7.60 -15.68 -5.38
C THR A 563 -7.40 -14.77 -4.16
N GLY A 564 -7.25 -13.46 -4.38
CA GLY A 564 -7.05 -12.45 -3.33
C GLY A 564 -8.34 -11.88 -2.69
N THR A 565 -9.51 -12.42 -3.00
CA THR A 565 -10.82 -11.90 -2.55
C THR A 565 -11.77 -12.95 -1.99
N VAL A 566 -11.54 -14.24 -2.30
CA VAL A 566 -12.30 -15.37 -1.74
C VAL A 566 -12.03 -15.50 -0.24
N SER A 567 -13.09 -15.71 0.54
CA SER A 567 -13.02 -16.05 1.97
C SER A 567 -13.92 -17.25 2.28
N GLU A 568 -13.96 -17.72 3.54
CA GLU A 568 -14.83 -18.82 3.99
C GLU A 568 -16.32 -18.61 3.60
N TYR A 569 -16.73 -17.35 3.43
CA TYR A 569 -17.93 -16.93 2.72
C TYR A 569 -17.57 -15.93 1.60
N THR A 570 -18.21 -16.05 0.45
CA THR A 570 -17.92 -15.20 -0.72
C THR A 570 -19.20 -14.70 -1.39
N HIS A 571 -19.48 -13.40 -1.21
CA HIS A 571 -20.55 -12.66 -1.87
C HIS A 571 -20.06 -12.10 -3.21
N ASN A 572 -20.87 -12.21 -4.28
CA ASN A 572 -20.52 -11.74 -5.61
C ASN A 572 -21.68 -10.92 -6.20
N GLU A 573 -21.43 -9.66 -6.58
CA GLU A 573 -22.33 -8.86 -7.41
C GLU A 573 -21.70 -8.70 -8.80
N LEU A 574 -22.39 -9.10 -9.86
CA LEU A 574 -21.91 -9.01 -11.24
C LEU A 574 -22.68 -7.94 -12.00
N PHE A 575 -21.94 -7.05 -12.68
CA PHE A 575 -22.52 -6.05 -13.57
C PHE A 575 -21.79 -5.95 -14.90
N TRP A 576 -22.50 -5.47 -15.91
CA TRP A 576 -22.01 -5.38 -17.28
C TRP A 576 -21.89 -3.92 -17.70
N LYS A 577 -20.77 -3.54 -18.31
CA LYS A 577 -20.55 -2.18 -18.84
C LYS A 577 -20.92 -2.07 -20.31
N THR A 578 -21.49 -0.94 -20.68
CA THR A 578 -21.77 -0.54 -22.06
C THR A 578 -20.47 -0.14 -22.74
N THR A 579 -20.19 -0.67 -23.93
CA THR A 579 -19.03 -0.25 -24.73
C THR A 579 -19.15 1.27 -25.05
N PRO A 580 -18.11 2.08 -24.82
CA PRO A 580 -18.15 3.50 -25.16
C PRO A 580 -18.61 3.77 -26.60
N GLY A 581 -19.56 4.69 -26.76
CA GLY A 581 -20.15 5.05 -28.06
C GLY A 581 -21.17 4.07 -28.64
N ARG A 582 -21.56 3.00 -27.92
CA ARG A 582 -22.68 2.11 -28.27
C ARG A 582 -23.87 2.28 -27.31
N ASP A 583 -25.04 1.81 -27.73
CA ASP A 583 -26.23 1.74 -26.87
C ASP A 583 -26.15 0.57 -25.86
N PRO A 584 -26.78 0.70 -24.67
CA PRO A 584 -26.89 -0.37 -23.69
C PRO A 584 -27.41 -1.68 -24.25
N ALA A 585 -26.60 -2.74 -24.15
CA ALA A 585 -27.04 -4.10 -24.47
C ALA A 585 -27.97 -4.65 -23.36
N VAL A 586 -28.99 -5.41 -23.75
CA VAL A 586 -29.72 -6.29 -22.82
C VAL A 586 -28.94 -7.59 -22.67
N ILE A 587 -28.82 -8.12 -21.46
CA ILE A 587 -27.98 -9.27 -21.14
C ILE A 587 -28.77 -10.21 -20.25
N GLY A 588 -28.81 -11.49 -20.59
CA GLY A 588 -29.48 -12.52 -19.80
C GLY A 588 -28.48 -13.34 -18.99
N PRO A 589 -28.16 -12.98 -17.74
CA PRO A 589 -27.27 -13.76 -16.89
C PRO A 589 -27.92 -15.11 -16.54
N ARG A 590 -27.10 -16.18 -16.44
CA ARG A 590 -27.59 -17.57 -16.34
C ARG A 590 -26.96 -18.42 -15.23
N ILE A 591 -25.63 -18.39 -15.09
CA ILE A 591 -24.88 -19.25 -14.17
C ILE A 591 -23.71 -18.44 -13.61
N VAL A 592 -23.38 -18.64 -12.33
CA VAL A 592 -22.10 -18.24 -11.75
C VAL A 592 -21.42 -19.47 -11.13
N ILE A 593 -20.12 -19.63 -11.38
CA ILE A 593 -19.31 -20.75 -10.92
C ILE A 593 -18.13 -20.19 -10.14
N LEU A 594 -17.83 -20.72 -8.97
CA LEU A 594 -16.58 -20.47 -8.25
C LEU A 594 -15.78 -21.78 -8.19
N THR A 595 -14.57 -21.75 -8.74
CA THR A 595 -13.58 -22.83 -8.70
C THR A 595 -12.49 -22.45 -7.69
N VAL A 596 -12.21 -23.31 -6.70
CA VAL A 596 -11.13 -23.10 -5.73
C VAL A 596 -10.14 -24.25 -5.81
N SER A 597 -8.86 -23.94 -6.00
CA SER A 597 -7.74 -24.88 -6.04
C SER A 597 -7.01 -24.90 -4.71
N TYR A 598 -6.52 -26.07 -4.30
CA TYR A 598 -5.77 -26.28 -3.06
C TYR A 598 -4.43 -26.99 -3.36
N PRO A 599 -3.38 -26.73 -2.57
CA PRO A 599 -2.08 -27.36 -2.78
C PRO A 599 -2.15 -28.89 -2.52
N PRO A 600 -1.40 -29.70 -3.31
CA PRO A 600 -1.40 -31.14 -3.16
C PRO A 600 -0.84 -31.58 -1.80
N GLY A 601 -1.52 -32.53 -1.15
CA GLY A 601 -1.14 -33.09 0.16
C GLY A 601 -2.12 -32.82 1.31
N LEU A 602 -3.08 -31.92 1.14
CA LEU A 602 -4.19 -31.70 2.09
C LEU A 602 -5.09 -32.95 2.15
N SER A 603 -4.91 -33.79 3.19
CA SER A 603 -5.67 -35.04 3.31
C SER A 603 -7.16 -34.76 3.52
N THR A 604 -8.02 -35.45 2.76
CA THR A 604 -9.49 -35.28 2.81
C THR A 604 -10.15 -36.01 4.00
N THR A 605 -9.35 -36.55 4.92
CA THR A 605 -9.81 -37.37 6.06
C THR A 605 -10.22 -36.55 7.29
N ASP A 606 -9.54 -35.44 7.58
CA ASP A 606 -9.86 -34.60 8.75
C ASP A 606 -10.89 -33.52 8.40
N TYR A 607 -12.16 -33.93 8.23
CA TYR A 607 -13.37 -33.15 8.58
C TYR A 607 -14.70 -33.88 8.35
N THR A 608 -14.69 -35.15 7.91
CA THR A 608 -15.92 -35.91 7.57
C THR A 608 -16.75 -36.40 8.78
N SER A 609 -16.98 -35.56 9.80
CA SER A 609 -17.87 -35.89 10.93
C SER A 609 -18.59 -34.69 11.59
N LYS A 610 -19.16 -33.78 10.78
CA LYS A 610 -20.41 -33.03 11.09
C LYS A 610 -21.05 -32.53 9.79
N ASN A 611 -22.38 -32.44 9.76
CA ASN A 611 -23.20 -31.85 8.68
C ASN A 611 -23.00 -32.36 7.24
N ARG A 612 -22.89 -33.69 7.03
CA ARG A 612 -23.25 -34.29 5.71
C ARG A 612 -24.75 -34.64 5.66
N SER A 613 -25.55 -33.71 5.15
CA SER A 613 -26.92 -33.97 4.68
C SER A 613 -26.96 -33.89 3.15
N ALA A 614 -26.54 -34.95 2.47
CA ALA A 614 -26.64 -35.03 1.02
C ALA A 614 -28.11 -35.08 0.60
N ILE A 615 -28.59 -34.08 -0.14
CA ILE A 615 -29.92 -34.10 -0.76
C ILE A 615 -29.87 -35.10 -1.92
N GLY A 616 -30.32 -36.33 -1.64
CA GLY A 616 -30.51 -37.36 -2.66
C GLY A 616 -31.66 -37.01 -3.62
N PRO A 617 -31.69 -37.61 -4.82
CA PRO A 617 -32.74 -37.35 -5.80
C PRO A 617 -34.12 -37.78 -5.27
N ILE A 618 -35.12 -36.91 -5.43
CA ILE A 618 -36.50 -37.19 -5.05
C ILE A 618 -37.18 -37.97 -6.19
N ASP A 619 -37.16 -39.30 -6.11
CA ASP A 619 -37.99 -40.15 -6.95
C ASP A 619 -39.47 -40.01 -6.57
N THR A 620 -40.35 -39.86 -7.57
CA THR A 620 -41.78 -39.65 -7.36
C THR A 620 -42.57 -40.96 -7.41
N LEU A 621 -43.43 -41.18 -6.41
CA LEU A 621 -44.55 -42.12 -6.48
C LEU A 621 -45.83 -41.45 -5.99
N SER A 622 -46.95 -41.79 -6.63
CA SER A 622 -48.19 -40.99 -6.60
C SER A 622 -49.28 -41.60 -5.67
N PRO A 623 -50.56 -41.18 -5.70
CA PRO A 623 -51.24 -40.59 -4.53
C PRO A 623 -52.33 -41.50 -3.92
N VAL A 624 -53.08 -41.02 -2.90
CA VAL A 624 -54.57 -41.14 -2.73
C VAL A 624 -55.11 -40.67 -1.35
N SER A 625 -56.32 -40.07 -1.34
CA SER A 625 -57.33 -39.94 -0.23
C SER A 625 -57.15 -38.98 0.97
N GLU A 626 -57.68 -37.76 0.82
CA GLU A 626 -58.75 -37.15 1.65
C GLU A 626 -58.87 -37.31 3.19
N SER A 627 -58.51 -36.23 3.93
CA SER A 627 -59.33 -35.55 4.98
C SER A 627 -59.65 -36.24 6.36
N PRO A 628 -60.22 -35.52 7.36
CA PRO A 628 -59.73 -34.30 8.04
C PRO A 628 -59.66 -34.50 9.61
N PRO A 629 -59.49 -33.48 10.50
CA PRO A 629 -58.88 -33.65 11.84
C PRO A 629 -59.84 -34.07 12.97
N PRO A 630 -59.29 -34.44 14.16
CA PRO A 630 -59.54 -33.56 15.31
C PRO A 630 -58.38 -33.42 16.34
N SER A 631 -58.51 -32.39 17.18
CA SER A 631 -57.79 -32.17 18.45
C SER A 631 -58.84 -31.96 19.57
N PRO A 632 -58.48 -31.88 20.86
CA PRO A 632 -57.48 -32.61 21.65
C PRO A 632 -58.10 -33.29 22.90
N SER A 633 -57.36 -34.11 23.64
CA SER A 633 -57.34 -34.11 25.14
C SER A 633 -56.49 -35.23 25.77
N THR A 634 -55.95 -34.93 26.96
CA THR A 634 -55.27 -35.84 27.89
C THR A 634 -56.23 -36.68 28.74
N SER A 635 -55.79 -37.84 29.25
CA SER A 635 -55.77 -38.16 30.71
C SER A 635 -55.41 -39.62 31.05
N ALA A 636 -54.89 -39.81 32.29
CA ALA A 636 -54.69 -41.06 33.06
C ALA A 636 -53.71 -42.11 32.46
N VAL A 637 -52.63 -42.58 33.12
CA VAL A 637 -52.17 -42.66 34.54
C VAL A 637 -52.76 -43.81 35.39
N THR A 638 -51.87 -44.74 35.74
CA THR A 638 -51.80 -45.48 37.02
C THR A 638 -50.29 -45.63 37.33
N THR A 639 -49.67 -44.97 38.32
CA THR A 639 -49.75 -45.20 39.79
C THR A 639 -49.21 -46.62 40.12
N ILE A 640 -48.24 -46.84 41.02
CA ILE A 640 -48.21 -46.44 42.44
C ILE A 640 -46.83 -45.93 42.94
N THR A 641 -46.94 -44.80 43.65
CA THR A 641 -46.10 -44.07 44.64
C THR A 641 -45.70 -44.88 45.90
N PRO A 642 -45.26 -44.31 47.07
CA PRO A 642 -44.88 -42.93 47.46
C PRO A 642 -43.36 -42.86 47.83
N ASP A 643 -42.74 -42.16 48.79
CA ASP A 643 -43.07 -41.31 49.98
C ASP A 643 -41.91 -40.29 50.20
N LEU A 644 -42.03 -39.14 50.89
CA LEU A 644 -43.13 -38.18 51.12
C LEU A 644 -42.52 -36.84 51.63
N ILE A 645 -43.17 -35.71 51.30
CA ILE A 645 -43.16 -34.39 51.99
C ILE A 645 -41.82 -33.58 52.03
N GLY A 646 -41.78 -32.30 51.64
CA GLY A 646 -42.79 -31.49 50.93
C GLY A 646 -42.76 -29.99 51.22
N ASN A 647 -43.49 -29.25 50.38
CA ASN A 647 -43.83 -27.80 50.43
C ASN A 647 -42.67 -26.80 50.17
N GLY A 648 -42.83 -25.76 49.35
CA GLY A 648 -43.94 -25.43 48.41
C GLY A 648 -44.07 -23.93 48.09
N ARG A 649 -44.73 -23.61 46.96
CA ARG A 649 -45.06 -22.26 46.42
C ARG A 649 -43.88 -21.47 45.84
N GLU A 650 -43.95 -20.76 44.70
CA GLU A 650 -45.00 -20.07 43.87
C GLU A 650 -44.88 -18.53 43.93
N GLU A 651 -44.61 -17.95 42.77
CA GLU A 651 -44.87 -16.59 42.25
C GLU A 651 -44.99 -15.37 43.17
N ALA A 652 -44.17 -14.34 42.87
CA ALA A 652 -44.62 -12.95 42.71
C ALA A 652 -43.61 -12.14 41.86
N ILE A 653 -44.09 -11.06 41.24
CA ILE A 653 -43.28 -10.06 40.52
C ILE A 653 -43.30 -8.74 41.31
N ARG A 654 -42.22 -7.95 41.17
CA ARG A 654 -42.09 -6.48 41.32
C ARG A 654 -41.54 -5.85 42.61
N ASP A 655 -41.01 -4.64 42.33
CA ASP A 655 -40.71 -3.46 43.15
C ASP A 655 -39.53 -3.49 44.15
N ASP A 656 -38.48 -2.76 43.76
CA ASP A 656 -37.46 -2.21 44.65
C ASP A 656 -38.07 -1.39 45.79
N SER A 657 -37.46 -1.44 46.97
CA SER A 657 -37.76 -0.48 48.03
C SER A 657 -36.50 -0.04 48.80
N PHE A 658 -35.95 1.11 48.37
CA PHE A 658 -35.39 2.24 49.13
C PHE A 658 -34.54 2.01 50.41
N PHE A 659 -34.92 1.11 51.32
CA PHE A 659 -34.34 0.96 52.65
C PHE A 659 -33.08 0.08 52.75
N SER A 660 -32.79 -0.79 51.78
CA SER A 660 -31.49 -1.48 51.72
C SER A 660 -30.35 -0.48 51.48
N ARG A 661 -30.52 0.40 50.47
CA ARG A 661 -29.62 1.51 50.15
C ARG A 661 -29.42 2.52 51.29
N ILE A 662 -30.31 2.57 52.29
CA ILE A 662 -30.16 3.45 53.45
C ILE A 662 -29.13 2.91 54.46
N TRP A 663 -28.87 1.61 54.51
CA TRP A 663 -27.92 1.02 55.47
C TRP A 663 -26.47 1.00 55.00
N GLU A 664 -26.22 0.74 53.71
CA GLU A 664 -24.85 0.74 53.15
C GLU A 664 -24.24 2.16 53.15
N VAL A 665 -25.04 3.17 52.78
CA VAL A 665 -24.68 4.60 52.88
C VAL A 665 -24.35 5.02 54.32
N LEU A 666 -24.93 4.37 55.33
CA LEU A 666 -24.72 4.68 56.74
C LEU A 666 -23.35 4.21 57.26
N PHE A 667 -22.83 3.08 56.76
CA PHE A 667 -21.45 2.65 57.05
C PHE A 667 -20.42 3.44 56.23
N TRP A 668 -20.75 3.80 54.98
CA TRP A 668 -19.93 4.66 54.13
C TRP A 668 -19.71 6.05 54.73
N LEU A 669 -20.77 6.68 55.27
CA LEU A 669 -20.72 8.00 55.92
C LEU A 669 -19.96 8.04 57.26
N LEU A 670 -19.61 6.90 57.86
CA LEU A 670 -18.93 6.83 59.16
C LEU A 670 -17.51 6.23 59.11
N GLY A 671 -17.06 5.76 57.95
CA GLY A 671 -15.65 5.40 57.72
C GLY A 671 -15.11 4.25 58.58
N MET A 672 -15.94 3.26 58.91
CA MET A 672 -15.56 2.10 59.74
C MET A 672 -15.51 0.79 58.92
N PRO A 673 -14.43 -0.01 59.02
CA PRO A 673 -14.31 -1.28 58.31
C PRO A 673 -15.09 -2.42 58.99
N ILE A 674 -15.49 -3.42 58.20
CA ILE A 674 -16.21 -4.62 58.65
C ILE A 674 -15.22 -5.66 59.21
N PRO A 675 -15.35 -6.12 60.46
CA PRO A 675 -14.45 -7.12 61.07
C PRO A 675 -14.88 -8.57 60.82
N GLY A 676 -13.94 -9.52 60.89
CA GLY A 676 -14.18 -10.96 60.65
C GLY A 676 -13.42 -11.92 61.59
N HIS A 677 -13.60 -13.23 61.34
CA HIS A 677 -12.96 -14.38 62.00
C HIS A 677 -12.83 -15.53 60.97
N GLY A 678 -11.93 -16.53 61.09
CA GLY A 678 -10.89 -16.74 62.10
C GLY A 678 -10.32 -18.18 62.12
N ASP A 679 -9.27 -18.42 61.34
CA ASP A 679 -8.15 -19.42 61.43
C ASP A 679 -8.30 -20.81 62.13
N GLN A 680 -7.86 -21.89 61.44
CA GLN A 680 -6.92 -22.95 61.92
C GLN A 680 -6.81 -24.15 60.94
N GLY A 681 -5.69 -24.91 60.92
CA GLY A 681 -5.82 -26.35 60.53
C GLY A 681 -4.64 -27.32 60.28
N GLN A 682 -3.47 -26.92 59.74
CA GLN A 682 -2.28 -27.79 59.47
C GLN A 682 -2.45 -29.04 58.54
N ALA A 683 -1.34 -29.76 58.27
CA ALA A 683 -1.20 -30.80 57.22
C ALA A 683 -0.20 -31.93 57.56
N HIS A 684 -0.26 -33.07 56.84
CA HIS A 684 0.72 -34.18 56.87
C HIS A 684 0.54 -35.15 55.65
N VAL A 685 1.36 -36.20 55.47
CA VAL A 685 2.55 -36.20 54.59
C VAL A 685 2.97 -37.67 54.23
N THR A 686 3.58 -37.89 53.03
CA THR A 686 4.08 -39.20 52.45
C THR A 686 3.03 -40.30 52.18
N GLY A 687 3.20 -41.26 51.26
CA GLY A 687 4.28 -41.67 50.29
C GLY A 687 3.70 -42.77 49.35
N ASP A 688 4.41 -43.60 48.58
CA ASP A 688 5.84 -43.79 48.21
C ASP A 688 5.93 -44.75 46.97
N SER A 689 7.10 -44.96 46.33
CA SER A 689 7.25 -45.66 45.01
C SER A 689 8.28 -46.81 44.96
N PRO A 690 8.08 -47.83 44.10
CA PRO A 690 9.20 -48.57 43.49
C PRO A 690 9.06 -48.88 41.97
N LYS A 691 10.15 -49.36 41.34
CA LYS A 691 10.34 -49.59 39.89
C LYS A 691 10.21 -51.07 39.48
N GLY A 692 10.03 -51.37 38.18
CA GLY A 692 10.35 -52.70 37.62
C GLY A 692 9.88 -53.01 36.18
N ASP A 693 10.83 -52.92 35.23
CA ASP A 693 11.00 -53.74 34.00
C ASP A 693 9.98 -53.75 32.81
N LEU A 694 10.52 -54.14 31.65
CA LEU A 694 9.99 -54.23 30.27
C LEU A 694 10.69 -55.45 29.58
N PRO A 695 10.25 -56.01 28.41
CA PRO A 695 9.54 -55.34 27.31
C PRO A 695 8.48 -56.14 26.49
N ASN A 696 7.95 -55.46 25.46
CA ASN A 696 7.46 -55.94 24.15
C ASN A 696 6.00 -56.43 23.90
N VAL A 697 5.28 -55.55 23.19
CA VAL A 697 4.44 -55.78 21.98
C VAL A 697 2.92 -56.04 22.13
N GLU A 698 2.17 -55.23 21.35
CA GLU A 698 0.75 -55.32 20.91
C GLU A 698 -0.39 -55.34 21.96
N SER A 699 -0.97 -54.14 22.23
CA SER A 699 -2.38 -53.79 21.97
C SER A 699 -2.81 -52.48 22.69
N PRO A 700 -3.18 -51.39 21.99
CA PRO A 700 -3.81 -50.22 22.60
C PRO A 700 -5.34 -50.31 22.61
N SER A 701 -5.97 -50.08 23.76
CA SER A 701 -7.44 -49.96 23.91
C SER A 701 -7.80 -48.69 24.70
N HIS A 702 -8.77 -47.91 24.21
CA HIS A 702 -9.10 -46.54 24.65
C HIS A 702 -9.34 -46.34 26.15
N ALA A 703 -8.85 -45.19 26.67
CA ALA A 703 -9.63 -44.12 27.32
C ALA A 703 -8.73 -42.88 27.59
N PRO A 704 -9.27 -41.69 27.89
CA PRO A 704 -9.79 -40.71 26.93
C PRO A 704 -8.93 -39.43 26.85
N ASP A 705 -9.04 -38.70 25.73
CA ASP A 705 -8.15 -37.56 25.43
C ASP A 705 -8.38 -36.30 26.27
N SER A 706 -7.28 -35.60 26.58
CA SER A 706 -7.26 -34.30 27.27
C SER A 706 -7.11 -33.14 26.28
N SER A 707 -7.98 -32.13 26.37
CA SER A 707 -7.86 -30.91 25.56
C SER A 707 -6.66 -30.06 25.97
N SER A 708 -5.62 -30.01 25.15
CA SER A 708 -4.50 -29.07 25.28
C SER A 708 -4.92 -27.67 24.79
N GLY A 709 -4.90 -26.68 25.68
CA GLY A 709 -5.01 -25.28 25.29
C GLY A 709 -3.68 -24.71 24.81
N TYR A 710 -3.74 -23.75 23.88
CA TYR A 710 -2.62 -22.94 23.44
C TYR A 710 -2.48 -21.68 24.31
N PRO A 711 -1.25 -21.20 24.59
CA PRO A 711 -1.05 -19.92 25.25
C PRO A 711 -1.24 -18.76 24.27
N LEU A 712 -2.16 -17.86 24.61
CA LEU A 712 -2.34 -16.54 24.01
C LEU A 712 -1.74 -15.49 24.97
N GLN A 713 -0.60 -14.91 24.59
CA GLN A 713 0.02 -13.80 25.31
C GLN A 713 -0.59 -12.48 24.85
N VAL A 714 -1.05 -11.64 25.79
CA VAL A 714 -1.69 -10.34 25.49
C VAL A 714 -0.97 -9.22 26.22
N SER A 715 -0.15 -8.48 25.49
CA SER A 715 0.43 -7.21 25.92
C SER A 715 -0.53 -6.05 25.61
N THR A 716 -0.37 -4.92 26.29
CA THR A 716 -1.03 -3.66 25.87
C THR A 716 -0.07 -2.49 25.89
N THR A 717 -0.41 -1.45 25.13
CA THR A 717 0.32 -0.18 25.10
C THR A 717 -0.64 0.96 25.46
N PRO A 718 -0.51 1.61 26.63
CA PRO A 718 0.43 1.29 27.72
C PRO A 718 0.14 -0.07 28.39
N PRO A 719 1.13 -0.67 29.07
CA PRO A 719 0.94 -1.91 29.84
C PRO A 719 0.18 -1.64 31.14
N GLY A 720 -0.47 -2.67 31.68
CA GLY A 720 -1.25 -2.61 32.91
C GLY A 720 -2.77 -2.58 32.73
N ALA A 721 -3.27 -2.77 31.51
CA ALA A 721 -4.70 -2.85 31.22
C ALA A 721 -5.32 -4.17 31.72
N LEU A 722 -6.60 -4.14 32.08
CA LEU A 722 -7.42 -5.32 32.38
C LEU A 722 -7.86 -5.96 31.05
N VAL A 723 -7.22 -7.07 30.70
CA VAL A 723 -7.59 -7.91 29.55
C VAL A 723 -8.57 -8.99 30.00
N SER A 724 -9.66 -9.15 29.27
CA SER A 724 -10.66 -10.20 29.48
C SER A 724 -11.04 -10.89 28.18
N ILE A 725 -11.54 -12.12 28.27
CA ILE A 725 -12.07 -12.89 27.14
C ILE A 725 -13.57 -13.02 27.30
N ARG A 726 -14.34 -12.49 26.33
CA ARG A 726 -15.81 -12.42 26.43
C ARG A 726 -16.46 -13.79 26.27
N GLY A 727 -16.60 -14.50 27.39
CA GLY A 727 -17.08 -15.89 27.46
C GLY A 727 -16.36 -16.73 28.53
N GLY A 728 -15.19 -16.28 29.00
CA GLY A 728 -14.51 -16.81 30.18
C GLY A 728 -14.76 -15.96 31.44
N SER A 729 -14.35 -16.49 32.60
CA SER A 729 -14.32 -15.76 33.87
C SER A 729 -12.97 -15.11 34.17
N ASP A 730 -11.94 -15.40 33.37
CA ASP A 730 -10.58 -14.94 33.61
C ASP A 730 -10.37 -13.52 33.08
N VAL A 731 -9.97 -12.64 33.98
CA VAL A 731 -9.48 -11.29 33.69
C VAL A 731 -8.05 -11.21 34.23
N GLN A 732 -7.13 -10.70 33.42
CA GLN A 732 -5.70 -10.58 33.77
C GLN A 732 -5.20 -9.17 33.45
N ILE A 733 -4.14 -8.74 34.14
CA ILE A 733 -3.47 -7.47 33.87
C ILE A 733 -2.38 -7.72 32.83
N SER A 734 -2.25 -6.84 31.82
CA SER A 734 -1.24 -6.99 30.77
C SER A 734 0.21 -6.69 31.26
N PRO A 735 1.24 -7.40 30.78
CA PRO A 735 1.18 -8.56 29.87
C PRO A 735 0.56 -9.80 30.52
N ALA A 736 -0.49 -10.31 29.88
CA ALA A 736 -1.30 -11.43 30.33
C ALA A 736 -0.97 -12.72 29.55
N THR A 737 -1.36 -13.88 30.05
CA THR A 737 -1.29 -15.14 29.31
C THR A 737 -2.50 -16.02 29.60
N PHE A 738 -3.32 -16.24 28.59
CA PHE A 738 -4.51 -17.08 28.66
C PHE A 738 -4.24 -18.41 27.97
N VAL A 739 -4.59 -19.54 28.59
CA VAL A 739 -4.43 -20.87 27.99
C VAL A 739 -5.80 -21.34 27.52
N LEU A 740 -6.04 -21.27 26.20
CA LEU A 740 -7.36 -21.46 25.59
C LEU A 740 -7.32 -22.59 24.56
N PRO A 741 -8.42 -23.34 24.35
CA PRO A 741 -8.54 -24.23 23.19
C PRO A 741 -8.29 -23.51 21.85
N GLY A 742 -8.10 -24.27 20.78
CA GLY A 742 -8.15 -23.69 19.43
C GLY A 742 -9.56 -23.18 19.12
N GLY A 743 -9.68 -21.92 18.66
CA GLY A 743 -10.98 -21.28 18.42
C GLY A 743 -10.89 -19.76 18.31
N GLU A 744 -12.04 -19.09 18.15
CA GLU A 744 -12.14 -17.63 18.11
C GLU A 744 -12.54 -17.04 19.46
N TYR A 745 -11.85 -15.99 19.87
CA TYR A 745 -12.02 -15.34 21.15
C TYR A 745 -12.10 -13.82 20.99
N ARG A 746 -13.15 -13.20 21.54
CA ARG A 746 -13.19 -11.74 21.65
C ARG A 746 -12.40 -11.30 22.88
N LEU A 747 -11.27 -10.67 22.65
CA LEU A 747 -10.56 -9.92 23.67
C LEU A 747 -11.27 -8.58 23.91
N ALA A 748 -11.32 -8.17 25.17
CA ALA A 748 -11.58 -6.78 25.57
C ALA A 748 -10.47 -6.32 26.50
N ALA A 749 -9.94 -5.12 26.29
CA ALA A 749 -8.95 -4.50 27.15
C ALA A 749 -9.45 -3.14 27.64
N GLU A 750 -9.50 -2.99 28.97
CA GLU A 750 -10.05 -1.84 29.68
C GLU A 750 -8.98 -1.26 30.61
N MET A 751 -8.86 0.07 30.68
CA MET A 751 -7.91 0.76 31.55
C MET A 751 -8.45 2.15 31.90
N ASP A 752 -8.38 2.54 33.18
CA ASP A 752 -8.89 3.84 33.63
C ASP A 752 -8.24 4.99 32.84
N GLY A 753 -9.08 5.82 32.22
CA GLY A 753 -8.66 6.92 31.35
C GLY A 753 -8.37 6.53 29.89
N TYR A 754 -8.75 5.33 29.45
CA TYR A 754 -8.61 4.85 28.07
C TYR A 754 -9.90 4.19 27.57
N LEU A 755 -10.21 4.40 26.29
CA LEU A 755 -11.33 3.79 25.57
C LEU A 755 -11.19 2.27 25.57
N SER A 756 -12.29 1.56 25.83
CA SER A 756 -12.32 0.09 25.84
C SER A 756 -11.99 -0.47 24.44
N CYS A 757 -10.82 -1.11 24.30
CA CYS A 757 -10.44 -1.80 23.08
C CYS A 757 -11.14 -3.17 23.02
N GLN A 758 -11.69 -3.55 21.86
CA GLN A 758 -12.17 -4.91 21.62
C GLN A 758 -11.65 -5.41 20.27
N THR A 759 -11.16 -6.65 20.23
CA THR A 759 -10.72 -7.30 19.00
C THR A 759 -11.04 -8.80 19.01
N MET A 760 -10.95 -9.45 17.85
CA MET A 760 -11.26 -10.87 17.67
C MET A 760 -9.98 -11.62 17.33
N VAL A 761 -9.65 -12.66 18.09
CA VAL A 761 -8.42 -13.45 17.94
C VAL A 761 -8.78 -14.89 17.62
N ARG A 762 -8.36 -15.38 16.45
CA ARG A 762 -8.49 -16.77 16.01
C ARG A 762 -7.26 -17.57 16.41
N LEU A 763 -7.31 -18.18 17.60
CA LEU A 763 -6.21 -18.94 18.17
C LEU A 763 -6.12 -20.32 17.51
N ALA A 764 -5.18 -20.49 16.57
CA ALA A 764 -4.90 -21.76 15.90
C ALA A 764 -3.71 -22.53 16.52
N GLY A 765 -2.90 -21.85 17.34
CA GLY A 765 -1.69 -22.34 18.00
C GLY A 765 -1.25 -21.34 19.08
N PRO A 766 -0.05 -21.48 19.67
CA PRO A 766 0.54 -20.45 20.52
C PRO A 766 0.63 -19.10 19.79
N GLN A 767 0.23 -18.01 20.43
CA GLN A 767 0.14 -16.68 19.79
C GLN A 767 0.47 -15.56 20.78
N GLU A 768 1.02 -14.46 20.27
CA GLU A 768 1.21 -13.20 21.00
C GLU A 768 0.50 -12.07 20.26
N ILE A 769 -0.11 -11.14 21.00
CA ILE A 769 -0.79 -9.95 20.47
C ILE A 769 -0.56 -8.76 21.40
N THR A 770 -0.45 -7.56 20.82
CA THR A 770 -0.39 -6.30 21.57
C THR A 770 -1.59 -5.42 21.24
N LEU A 771 -2.35 -5.00 22.25
CA LEU A 771 -3.50 -4.09 22.08
C LEU A 771 -3.09 -2.67 22.46
N VAL A 772 -3.16 -1.73 21.51
CA VAL A 772 -2.93 -0.30 21.80
C VAL A 772 -4.22 0.32 22.32
N LEU A 773 -4.14 1.08 23.40
CA LEU A 773 -5.29 1.76 24.01
C LEU A 773 -5.25 3.27 23.72
N THR A 774 -6.41 3.82 23.35
CA THR A 774 -6.59 5.25 23.04
C THR A 774 -7.14 5.98 24.27
N PRO A 775 -6.55 7.09 24.74
CA PRO A 775 -7.06 7.81 25.92
C PRO A 775 -8.51 8.30 25.80
N GLU A 776 -9.27 8.27 26.90
CA GLU A 776 -10.61 8.85 26.99
C GLU A 776 -10.54 10.37 27.22
N GLY A 777 -11.10 11.13 26.27
CA GLY A 777 -11.08 12.59 26.28
C GLY A 777 -12.05 13.22 27.28
N GLY A 778 -11.72 13.21 28.57
CA GLY A 778 -12.50 13.85 29.64
C GLY A 778 -12.11 15.30 29.91
N THR A 779 -13.06 16.23 29.79
CA THR A 779 -12.93 17.61 30.30
C THR A 779 -13.41 17.70 31.76
N ASP A 780 -12.56 18.08 32.71
CA ASP A 780 -12.65 19.41 33.35
C ASP A 780 -11.45 19.76 34.29
N GLU A 781 -11.43 21.01 34.76
CA GLU A 781 -10.43 21.72 35.59
C GLU A 781 -9.55 20.91 36.58
N SER A 782 -8.24 20.84 36.28
CA SER A 782 -7.19 21.11 37.29
C SER A 782 -5.94 21.76 36.65
N LEU A 783 -5.27 22.65 37.39
CA LEU A 783 -4.20 23.53 36.91
C LEU A 783 -2.79 22.96 37.21
N PRO A 784 -1.80 23.17 36.32
CA PRO A 784 -1.65 22.27 35.17
C PRO A 784 -0.29 21.55 35.14
N GLY A 785 -0.32 20.27 34.79
CA GLY A 785 0.80 19.58 34.14
C GLY A 785 0.35 19.24 32.72
N GLU A 786 1.08 19.70 31.71
CA GLU A 786 0.64 19.57 30.31
C GLU A 786 0.56 18.09 29.91
N ALA A 787 -0.62 17.68 29.39
CA ALA A 787 -0.69 16.49 28.56
C ALA A 787 0.24 16.68 27.35
N PRO A 788 0.92 15.63 26.86
CA PRO A 788 1.82 15.77 25.72
C PRO A 788 1.07 16.40 24.54
N GLU A 789 1.60 17.49 23.98
CA GLU A 789 0.92 18.20 22.90
C GLU A 789 0.68 17.24 21.72
N ARG A 790 -0.59 17.11 21.31
CA ARG A 790 -0.97 16.48 20.03
C ARG A 790 -0.11 17.08 18.93
N SER A 791 0.54 16.23 18.14
CA SER A 791 1.43 16.71 17.10
C SER A 791 0.67 17.58 16.09
N ARG A 792 1.42 18.48 15.48
CA ARG A 792 0.93 19.50 14.56
C ARG A 792 1.34 19.16 13.12
N HIS A 793 1.80 17.92 12.89
CA HIS A 793 2.39 17.43 11.65
C HIS A 793 1.99 15.98 11.31
N GLY A 794 2.10 15.62 10.04
CA GLY A 794 2.02 14.26 9.50
C GLY A 794 2.74 14.19 8.15
N GLY A 795 2.16 13.54 7.15
CA GLY A 795 2.76 13.49 5.81
C GLY A 795 1.84 13.17 4.65
N LEU A 796 2.41 13.20 3.44
CA LEU A 796 1.78 12.84 2.18
C LEU A 796 2.65 11.83 1.41
N LEU A 797 2.01 10.80 0.87
CA LEU A 797 2.51 10.04 -0.27
C LEU A 797 1.84 10.59 -1.53
N ILE A 798 2.62 11.23 -2.40
CA ILE A 798 2.15 11.83 -3.66
C ILE A 798 2.50 10.88 -4.81
N VAL A 799 1.49 10.42 -5.54
CA VAL A 799 1.62 9.51 -6.69
C VAL A 799 1.03 10.17 -7.93
N THR A 800 1.76 10.13 -9.04
CA THR A 800 1.31 10.72 -10.31
C THR A 800 1.42 9.76 -11.47
N TYR A 801 0.51 9.89 -12.43
CA TYR A 801 0.51 9.10 -13.67
C TYR A 801 0.54 10.03 -14.89
N PRO A 802 1.64 10.09 -15.66
CA PRO A 802 2.93 9.40 -15.44
C PRO A 802 3.70 9.91 -14.21
N GLY A 803 4.74 9.18 -13.79
CA GLY A 803 5.53 9.49 -12.58
C GLY A 803 6.60 10.58 -12.75
N ASP A 804 6.96 10.90 -13.99
CA ASP A 804 8.06 11.81 -14.38
C ASP A 804 7.72 13.31 -14.24
N LEU A 805 6.51 13.65 -13.82
CA LEU A 805 5.98 15.01 -13.82
C LEU A 805 6.73 15.96 -12.86
N GLU A 806 6.75 17.26 -13.15
CA GLU A 806 7.26 18.26 -12.21
C GLU A 806 6.27 18.46 -11.06
N LEU A 807 6.75 18.27 -9.82
CA LEU A 807 5.96 18.41 -8.61
C LEU A 807 6.25 19.73 -7.88
N SER A 808 5.22 20.33 -7.32
CA SER A 808 5.35 21.35 -6.28
C SER A 808 4.28 21.22 -5.20
N VAL A 809 4.67 21.50 -3.94
CA VAL A 809 3.82 21.39 -2.75
C VAL A 809 3.83 22.72 -2.01
N ASP A 810 2.66 23.29 -1.77
CA ASP A 810 2.47 24.64 -1.21
C ASP A 810 3.29 25.75 -1.92
N ASN A 811 3.49 25.56 -3.23
CA ASN A 811 4.28 26.36 -4.18
C ASN A 811 5.82 26.18 -4.09
N GLN A 812 6.33 25.35 -3.18
CA GLN A 812 7.73 24.92 -3.19
C GLN A 812 7.94 23.88 -4.28
N GLN A 813 8.90 24.08 -5.19
CA GLN A 813 9.27 23.10 -6.21
C GLN A 813 9.94 21.89 -5.52
N MET A 814 9.54 20.68 -5.88
CA MET A 814 10.13 19.44 -5.37
C MET A 814 11.21 18.95 -6.35
N GLU A 815 12.38 18.58 -5.82
CA GLU A 815 13.45 17.98 -6.62
C GLU A 815 13.14 16.52 -7.00
N ARG A 816 12.54 15.78 -6.06
CA ARG A 816 12.12 14.38 -6.23
C ARG A 816 10.79 14.27 -7.00
N LYS A 817 10.70 13.21 -7.79
CA LYS A 817 9.56 12.84 -8.65
C LYS A 817 8.58 11.89 -7.93
N SER A 818 7.50 11.49 -8.61
CA SER A 818 6.58 10.47 -8.08
C SER A 818 7.21 9.07 -8.13
N PRO A 819 7.01 8.20 -7.12
CA PRO A 819 6.26 8.45 -5.89
C PRO A 819 7.06 9.32 -4.90
N LEU A 820 6.46 10.43 -4.46
CA LEU A 820 7.09 11.40 -3.57
C LEU A 820 6.53 11.28 -2.15
N MET A 821 7.36 10.82 -1.22
CA MET A 821 7.03 10.69 0.20
C MET A 821 7.56 11.88 1.01
N LEU A 822 6.66 12.62 1.67
CA LEU A 822 6.97 13.79 2.51
C LEU A 822 6.42 13.59 3.92
N TYR A 823 7.27 13.70 4.95
CA TYR A 823 6.86 13.66 6.37
C TYR A 823 7.32 14.91 7.13
N GLY A 824 6.66 15.18 8.26
CA GLY A 824 6.83 16.43 8.99
C GLY A 824 6.04 17.59 8.39
N LEU A 825 5.07 17.34 7.50
CA LEU A 825 4.20 18.38 6.93
C LEU A 825 3.16 18.83 7.96
N LYS A 826 2.90 20.13 8.10
CA LYS A 826 1.89 20.66 9.03
C LYS A 826 0.48 20.06 8.82
N GLU A 827 -0.25 19.77 9.89
CA GLU A 827 -1.66 19.37 9.85
C GLU A 827 -2.52 20.41 9.10
N GLY A 828 -3.34 19.93 8.16
CA GLY A 828 -4.27 20.72 7.38
C GLY A 828 -4.09 20.56 5.87
N TYR A 829 -4.57 21.56 5.12
CA TYR A 829 -4.47 21.57 3.67
C TYR A 829 -3.05 21.85 3.16
N HIS A 830 -2.59 21.02 2.22
CA HIS A 830 -1.45 21.31 1.35
C HIS A 830 -1.90 21.32 -0.11
N THR A 831 -1.33 22.23 -0.91
CA THR A 831 -1.64 22.38 -2.33
C THR A 831 -0.60 21.60 -3.13
N VAL A 832 -1.01 20.47 -3.73
CA VAL A 832 -0.13 19.65 -4.57
C VAL A 832 -0.40 19.98 -6.03
N LYS A 833 0.65 20.33 -6.77
CA LYS A 833 0.61 20.65 -8.20
C LYS A 833 1.57 19.72 -8.94
N ALA A 834 1.06 19.01 -9.94
CA ALA A 834 1.85 18.31 -10.93
C ALA A 834 1.84 19.09 -12.26
N THR A 835 2.91 19.00 -13.04
CA THR A 835 3.04 19.71 -14.33
C THR A 835 3.75 18.83 -15.35
N ARG A 836 3.14 18.69 -16.53
CA ARG A 836 3.68 18.00 -17.70
C ARG A 836 4.38 19.04 -18.58
N PRO A 837 5.70 18.96 -18.79
CA PRO A 837 6.43 19.90 -19.64
C PRO A 837 5.91 19.92 -21.07
N SER A 838 5.86 21.10 -21.70
CA SER A 838 5.47 21.23 -23.11
C SER A 838 6.71 21.28 -24.01
N ALA A 839 6.76 20.43 -25.04
CA ALA A 839 7.82 20.41 -26.05
C ALA A 839 7.82 21.64 -26.99
N SER A 840 6.92 22.62 -26.78
CA SER A 840 6.90 23.88 -27.53
C SER A 840 6.39 25.04 -26.66
N ALA A 841 6.71 26.28 -27.03
CA ALA A 841 6.47 27.49 -26.22
C ALA A 841 4.98 27.86 -26.05
N GLY A 842 4.30 27.09 -25.21
CA GLY A 842 2.92 27.23 -24.75
C GLY A 842 2.80 26.54 -23.39
N LYS A 843 1.75 26.85 -22.61
CA LYS A 843 1.62 26.34 -21.23
C LYS A 843 1.63 24.80 -21.21
N GLY A 844 2.54 24.24 -20.42
CA GLY A 844 2.48 22.83 -20.03
C GLY A 844 1.18 22.52 -19.28
N GLU A 845 0.71 21.28 -19.41
CA GLU A 845 -0.49 20.82 -18.75
C GLU A 845 -0.25 20.74 -17.24
N THR A 846 -1.24 21.12 -16.43
CA THR A 846 -1.09 21.26 -14.98
C THR A 846 -2.33 20.72 -14.28
N LEU A 847 -2.15 19.80 -13.34
CA LEU A 847 -3.19 19.36 -12.42
C LEU A 847 -2.85 19.91 -11.03
N ILE A 848 -3.84 20.49 -10.35
CA ILE A 848 -3.71 21.03 -9.00
C ILE A 848 -4.78 20.38 -8.13
N THR A 849 -4.37 19.82 -7.00
CA THR A 849 -5.26 19.27 -5.98
C THR A 849 -4.92 19.84 -4.60
N ARG A 850 -5.80 19.61 -3.63
CA ARG A 850 -5.60 20.00 -2.23
C ARG A 850 -5.69 18.76 -1.36
N ALA A 851 -4.54 18.22 -0.98
CA ALA A 851 -4.46 17.12 -0.05
C ALA A 851 -4.69 17.62 1.39
N TRP A 852 -5.13 16.71 2.27
CA TRP A 852 -5.15 16.97 3.70
C TRP A 852 -4.10 16.11 4.40
N VAL A 853 -3.24 16.76 5.18
CA VAL A 853 -2.33 16.11 6.12
C VAL A 853 -3.02 16.00 7.46
N TYR A 854 -3.29 14.78 7.91
CA TYR A 854 -3.67 14.50 9.30
C TYR A 854 -2.43 14.59 10.19
N HIS A 855 -2.60 14.91 11.47
CA HIS A 855 -1.54 14.68 12.44
C HIS A 855 -1.19 13.18 12.55
N ASP A 856 0.06 12.87 12.90
CA ASP A 856 0.60 11.53 13.22
C ASP A 856 0.44 10.43 12.14
N ALA A 857 -0.03 10.78 10.94
CA ALA A 857 -0.34 9.82 9.89
C ALA A 857 0.04 10.34 8.49
N LEU A 858 0.17 9.39 7.56
CA LEU A 858 0.37 9.64 6.14
C LEU A 858 -0.96 9.55 5.39
N ALA A 859 -1.22 10.50 4.49
CA ALA A 859 -2.34 10.46 3.54
C ALA A 859 -1.83 10.24 2.10
N ILE A 860 -2.68 9.70 1.23
CA ILE A 860 -2.37 9.49 -0.19
C ILE A 860 -2.88 10.69 -1.02
N CYS A 861 -2.13 11.07 -2.05
CA CYS A 861 -2.49 12.13 -2.98
C CYS A 861 -2.17 11.72 -4.42
N GLU A 862 -3.22 11.35 -5.18
CA GLU A 862 -3.09 10.84 -6.56
C GLU A 862 -3.40 11.91 -7.62
N LEU A 863 -2.52 12.03 -8.63
CA LEU A 863 -2.64 12.96 -9.75
C LEU A 863 -2.44 12.26 -11.10
N ASP A 864 -3.55 11.83 -11.70
CA ASP A 864 -3.60 11.17 -13.02
C ASP A 864 -3.87 12.17 -14.17
N PHE A 865 -3.04 12.11 -15.22
CA PHE A 865 -3.07 12.89 -16.48
C PHE A 865 -3.38 12.02 -17.73
N VAL A 866 -3.80 10.77 -17.55
CA VAL A 866 -4.21 9.84 -18.61
C VAL A 866 -5.74 9.80 -18.71
N VAL A 867 -6.44 9.82 -17.57
CA VAL A 867 -7.92 9.89 -17.55
C VAL A 867 -8.42 11.29 -17.89
N ALA A 868 -9.15 11.39 -19.02
CA ALA A 868 -9.79 12.63 -19.47
C ALA A 868 -10.95 13.03 -18.54
N ARG A 869 -10.70 13.96 -17.61
CA ARG A 869 -11.68 14.44 -16.64
C ARG A 869 -12.78 15.29 -17.29
N LEU A 870 -13.94 14.68 -17.51
CA LEU A 870 -15.19 15.35 -17.82
C LEU A 870 -15.82 15.90 -16.53
N ASP A 871 -15.16 16.87 -15.90
CA ASP A 871 -15.66 17.50 -14.67
C ASP A 871 -16.94 18.34 -14.94
N ARG A 872 -17.83 18.35 -13.94
CA ARG A 872 -19.11 19.09 -13.93
C ARG A 872 -19.25 19.91 -12.66
N ARG A 873 -19.80 21.12 -12.76
CA ARG A 873 -20.08 21.96 -11.59
C ARG A 873 -21.46 21.63 -11.04
N ILE A 874 -21.54 21.08 -9.84
CA ILE A 874 -22.82 20.80 -9.17
C ILE A 874 -22.95 21.61 -7.87
N ARG A 875 -24.19 21.95 -7.51
CA ARG A 875 -24.55 22.51 -6.20
C ARG A 875 -25.09 21.40 -5.31
N ILE A 876 -24.54 21.21 -4.12
CA ILE A 876 -25.03 20.26 -3.13
C ILE A 876 -25.69 21.05 -2.00
N THR A 877 -26.97 20.78 -1.76
CA THR A 877 -27.82 21.50 -0.79
C THR A 877 -28.59 20.52 0.09
N ASP A 878 -28.65 20.80 1.39
CA ASP A 878 -29.49 20.07 2.35
C ASP A 878 -30.92 20.66 2.35
N PRO A 879 -31.98 19.89 2.03
CA PRO A 879 -33.37 20.37 2.03
C PRO A 879 -33.88 20.88 3.39
N SER A 880 -33.26 20.46 4.50
CA SER A 880 -33.59 20.93 5.85
C SER A 880 -33.01 22.32 6.17
N GLY A 881 -32.08 22.82 5.34
CA GLY A 881 -31.37 24.07 5.55
C GLY A 881 -30.17 23.96 6.51
N ASN A 882 -29.83 22.76 6.98
CA ASN A 882 -28.66 22.51 7.82
C ASN A 882 -27.33 22.58 7.04
N SER A 883 -26.23 22.88 7.74
CA SER A 883 -24.87 22.86 7.19
C SER A 883 -24.19 21.52 7.46
N THR A 884 -24.75 20.50 6.82
CA THR A 884 -24.39 19.08 6.93
C THR A 884 -23.01 18.83 6.31
N ALA A 885 -22.19 18.03 6.99
CA ALA A 885 -20.79 17.80 6.66
C ALA A 885 -20.62 16.51 5.85
N PHE A 886 -19.77 16.55 4.83
CA PHE A 886 -19.53 15.40 3.95
C PHE A 886 -18.13 15.42 3.32
N THR A 887 -17.58 14.25 2.98
CA THR A 887 -16.40 14.12 2.10
C THR A 887 -16.83 13.79 0.68
N LEU A 888 -16.00 14.11 -0.32
CA LEU A 888 -16.25 13.80 -1.75
C LEU A 888 -15.39 12.60 -2.14
N ASN A 889 -16.00 11.58 -2.74
CA ASN A 889 -15.36 10.33 -3.17
C ASN A 889 -14.52 9.67 -2.06
N GLY A 890 -14.93 9.81 -0.79
CA GLY A 890 -14.19 9.33 0.37
C GLY A 890 -12.93 10.12 0.73
N ILE A 891 -12.68 11.27 0.12
CA ILE A 891 -11.45 12.08 0.32
C ILE A 891 -11.76 13.27 1.25
N TYR A 892 -11.01 13.36 2.35
CA TYR A 892 -11.02 14.52 3.26
C TYR A 892 -10.35 15.72 2.56
N PRO A 893 -10.90 16.94 2.61
CA PRO A 893 -11.66 17.57 3.71
C PRO A 893 -13.14 17.19 3.83
N LEU A 894 -13.68 17.41 5.03
CA LEU A 894 -15.09 17.71 5.20
C LEU A 894 -15.47 19.02 4.50
N LEU A 895 -16.22 18.89 3.41
CA LEU A 895 -17.05 19.92 2.83
C LEU A 895 -18.34 20.08 3.66
N ARG A 896 -19.10 21.17 3.43
CA ARG A 896 -20.38 21.42 4.10
C ARG A 896 -21.42 22.02 3.16
N THR A 897 -22.67 21.66 3.33
CA THR A 897 -23.79 22.28 2.59
C THR A 897 -24.08 23.71 3.08
N PRO A 898 -24.64 24.58 2.22
CA PRO A 898 -24.72 24.43 0.76
C PRO A 898 -23.38 24.81 0.10
N VAL A 899 -22.92 24.01 -0.86
CA VAL A 899 -21.65 24.23 -1.56
C VAL A 899 -21.79 23.95 -3.05
N THR A 900 -20.98 24.63 -3.86
CA THR A 900 -20.83 24.36 -5.29
C THR A 900 -19.39 23.95 -5.56
N LEU A 901 -19.21 22.84 -6.25
CA LEU A 901 -17.90 22.22 -6.51
C LEU A 901 -17.87 21.59 -7.90
N GLU A 902 -16.67 21.46 -8.46
CA GLU A 902 -16.42 20.56 -9.59
C GLU A 902 -16.39 19.13 -9.07
N VAL A 903 -17.01 18.21 -9.81
CA VAL A 903 -17.06 16.77 -9.53
C VAL A 903 -16.80 16.03 -10.84
N PRO A 904 -16.07 14.90 -10.85
CA PRO A 904 -15.95 14.06 -12.03
C PRO A 904 -17.34 13.68 -12.60
N GLY A 905 -17.44 13.61 -13.92
CA GLY A 905 -18.66 13.24 -14.64
C GLY A 905 -19.16 11.81 -14.37
N THR A 906 -18.36 11.02 -13.66
CA THR A 906 -18.40 9.56 -13.58
C THR A 906 -18.10 9.07 -12.15
N GLY A 907 -18.67 7.92 -11.78
CA GLY A 907 -18.36 7.12 -10.58
C GLY A 907 -18.31 7.84 -9.21
N SER A 908 -18.91 9.03 -9.07
CA SER A 908 -18.66 9.91 -7.92
C SER A 908 -19.73 9.80 -6.83
N TYR A 909 -19.35 10.05 -5.58
CA TYR A 909 -20.22 9.97 -4.40
C TYR A 909 -19.83 11.00 -3.33
N ILE A 910 -20.71 11.25 -2.37
CA ILE A 910 -20.35 11.92 -1.12
C ILE A 910 -20.64 10.99 0.05
N THR A 911 -19.88 11.11 1.14
CA THR A 911 -20.24 10.46 2.41
C THR A 911 -20.58 11.53 3.43
N LEU A 912 -21.81 11.54 3.93
CA LEU A 912 -22.16 12.35 5.10
C LEU A 912 -21.52 11.73 6.34
N ILE A 913 -20.81 12.55 7.13
CA ILE A 913 -20.10 12.08 8.32
C ILE A 913 -20.88 12.48 9.57
N GLY A 914 -21.43 11.49 10.26
CA GLY A 914 -22.07 11.62 11.57
C GLY A 914 -21.13 11.25 12.72
N GLU A 915 -21.64 11.26 13.96
CA GLU A 915 -20.85 10.96 15.17
C GLU A 915 -20.28 9.52 15.21
N SER A 916 -20.94 8.58 14.52
CA SER A 916 -20.50 7.18 14.36
C SER A 916 -21.10 6.53 13.11
N THR A 917 -21.32 7.31 12.05
CA THR A 917 -21.95 6.84 10.81
C THR A 917 -21.31 7.48 9.58
N TYR A 918 -21.10 6.66 8.56
CA TYR A 918 -20.57 7.03 7.25
C TYR A 918 -21.69 6.77 6.26
N THR A 919 -22.36 7.82 5.78
CA THR A 919 -23.56 7.71 4.94
C THR A 919 -23.26 8.10 3.50
N ASN A 920 -22.93 7.10 2.69
CA ASN A 920 -22.68 7.19 1.26
C ASN A 920 -23.96 7.63 0.50
N ILE A 921 -23.79 8.64 -0.36
CA ILE A 921 -24.79 9.23 -1.25
C ILE A 921 -24.12 9.43 -2.62
N PRO A 922 -24.16 8.41 -3.50
CA PRO A 922 -23.74 8.52 -4.90
C PRO A 922 -24.36 9.70 -5.67
N ILE A 923 -23.52 10.32 -6.50
CA ILE A 923 -23.86 11.41 -7.42
C ILE A 923 -24.16 10.77 -8.77
N GLN A 924 -25.31 11.11 -9.37
CA GLN A 924 -25.75 10.50 -10.63
C GLN A 924 -24.88 10.94 -11.81
N ASP A 925 -24.40 10.00 -12.62
CA ASP A 925 -23.52 10.34 -13.76
C ASP A 925 -24.25 11.07 -14.90
N GLY A 926 -25.58 10.93 -14.97
CA GLY A 926 -26.45 11.73 -15.84
C GLY A 926 -26.70 13.17 -15.36
N LEU A 927 -26.16 13.59 -14.21
CA LEU A 927 -26.36 14.93 -13.66
C LEU A 927 -25.57 15.96 -14.47
N ALA A 928 -26.29 16.89 -15.11
CA ALA A 928 -25.71 17.88 -16.02
C ALA A 928 -24.96 19.01 -15.28
N ASP A 929 -24.04 19.67 -15.99
CA ASP A 929 -23.35 20.87 -15.49
C ASP A 929 -24.33 21.97 -15.04
N GLY A 930 -24.03 22.61 -13.91
CA GLY A 930 -24.87 23.62 -13.26
C GLY A 930 -26.06 23.06 -12.44
N SER A 931 -26.25 21.74 -12.36
CA SER A 931 -27.38 21.13 -11.64
C SER A 931 -27.26 21.20 -10.11
N GLU A 932 -28.39 21.04 -9.42
CA GLU A 932 -28.47 20.94 -7.96
C GLU A 932 -28.80 19.51 -7.51
N LEU A 933 -27.93 18.94 -6.67
CA LEU A 933 -28.15 17.73 -5.89
C LEU A 933 -28.71 18.11 -4.52
N LEU A 934 -29.96 17.71 -4.28
CA LEU A 934 -30.59 17.79 -2.96
C LEU A 934 -30.23 16.55 -2.15
N LEU A 935 -29.73 16.71 -0.92
CA LEU A 935 -29.40 15.58 -0.05
C LEU A 935 -30.67 14.74 0.25
N PRO A 936 -30.72 13.45 -0.11
CA PRO A 936 -31.83 12.56 0.23
C PRO A 936 -31.78 12.14 1.70
N THR A 937 -32.94 11.83 2.28
CA THR A 937 -33.01 11.10 3.55
C THR A 937 -32.52 9.67 3.34
N TYR A 938 -31.47 9.26 4.05
CA TYR A 938 -31.03 7.87 4.06
C TYR A 938 -32.02 7.00 4.85
N ASN A 939 -32.50 5.92 4.21
CA ASN A 939 -33.46 4.96 4.78
C ASN A 939 -32.96 3.50 4.72
N GLY A 940 -31.67 3.29 4.41
CA GLY A 940 -31.05 1.97 4.38
C GLY A 940 -30.55 1.53 5.75
N ASN A 941 -29.91 0.36 5.80
CA ASN A 941 -29.29 -0.17 7.03
C ASN A 941 -27.89 0.43 7.27
N TYR A 942 -27.33 0.16 8.45
CA TYR A 942 -25.92 0.43 8.76
C TYR A 942 -25.24 -0.87 9.20
N HIS A 943 -24.00 -1.04 8.76
CA HIS A 943 -23.28 -2.30 8.82
C HIS A 943 -21.93 -2.15 9.54
N ALA A 944 -21.35 -3.29 9.88
CA ALA A 944 -20.02 -3.43 10.45
C ALA A 944 -19.14 -4.31 9.55
N ILE A 945 -17.86 -3.97 9.44
CA ILE A 945 -16.85 -4.73 8.68
C ILE A 945 -15.61 -4.97 9.52
N SER A 946 -15.00 -6.16 9.36
CA SER A 946 -13.69 -6.46 9.93
C SER A 946 -12.59 -5.86 9.03
N ILE A 947 -11.58 -5.23 9.62
CA ILE A 947 -10.45 -4.60 8.91
C ILE A 947 -9.15 -4.93 9.64
N GLU A 948 -8.15 -5.43 8.91
CA GLU A 948 -6.83 -5.81 9.44
C GLU A 948 -5.67 -5.33 8.56
N SER A 949 -4.45 -5.32 9.11
CA SER A 949 -3.25 -5.05 8.33
C SER A 949 -2.05 -5.87 8.80
N ALA A 950 -1.10 -6.08 7.90
CA ALA A 950 0.22 -6.64 8.19
C ALA A 950 1.32 -5.59 7.89
N PRO A 951 2.08 -5.13 8.90
CA PRO A 951 1.87 -5.32 10.34
C PRO A 951 0.57 -4.66 10.87
N SER A 952 0.12 -5.13 12.04
CA SER A 952 -1.06 -4.64 12.75
C SER A 952 -0.78 -3.36 13.55
N GLY A 953 -1.82 -2.61 13.89
CA GLY A 953 -1.76 -1.38 14.70
C GLY A 953 -1.90 -0.09 13.88
N ALA A 954 -2.16 -0.19 12.57
CA ALA A 954 -2.35 0.95 11.69
C ALA A 954 -3.67 1.67 11.99
N GLU A 955 -3.67 3.00 12.04
CA GLU A 955 -4.90 3.77 12.21
C GLU A 955 -5.80 3.64 10.99
N ILE A 956 -7.09 3.43 11.23
CA ILE A 956 -8.12 3.25 10.21
C ILE A 956 -8.86 4.56 9.98
N PHE A 957 -8.97 4.95 8.71
CA PHE A 957 -9.72 6.08 8.19
C PHE A 957 -10.85 5.56 7.30
N MET A 958 -12.05 6.13 7.45
CA MET A 958 -13.24 5.77 6.69
C MET A 958 -13.78 7.01 6.00
N ASP A 959 -13.84 6.99 4.68
CA ASP A 959 -14.16 8.15 3.83
C ASP A 959 -13.37 9.42 4.21
N GLY A 960 -12.09 9.22 4.55
CA GLY A 960 -11.16 10.27 4.94
C GLY A 960 -11.35 10.79 6.37
N ALA A 961 -12.40 10.39 7.08
CA ALA A 961 -12.53 10.69 8.50
C ALA A 961 -11.74 9.66 9.34
N ARG A 962 -10.92 10.16 10.28
CA ARG A 962 -10.26 9.33 11.32
C ARG A 962 -11.33 8.58 12.10
N THR A 963 -11.24 7.25 12.18
CA THR A 963 -12.21 6.45 12.94
C THR A 963 -11.85 6.32 14.43
N GLY A 964 -10.61 6.64 14.81
CA GLY A 964 -10.05 6.39 16.15
C GLY A 964 -9.71 4.92 16.43
N ASN A 965 -9.95 4.00 15.48
CA ASN A 965 -9.60 2.59 15.58
C ASN A 965 -8.22 2.32 14.96
N THR A 966 -7.55 1.29 15.46
CA THR A 966 -6.36 0.69 14.82
C THR A 966 -6.65 -0.75 14.39
N THR A 967 -5.92 -1.28 13.41
CA THR A 967 -6.05 -2.67 12.96
C THR A 967 -5.49 -3.68 13.98
N PRO A 968 -6.08 -4.89 14.12
CA PRO A 968 -7.35 -5.34 13.55
C PRO A 968 -8.56 -4.85 14.38
N SER A 969 -9.58 -4.29 13.71
CA SER A 969 -10.80 -3.76 14.35
C SER A 969 -12.06 -3.98 13.52
N LEU A 970 -13.21 -4.00 14.21
CA LEU A 970 -14.56 -4.08 13.66
C LEU A 970 -15.13 -2.66 13.52
N VAL A 971 -14.94 -2.03 12.35
CA VAL A 971 -15.46 -0.68 12.09
C VAL A 971 -16.97 -0.76 11.82
N ARG A 972 -17.72 0.21 12.37
CA ARG A 972 -19.19 0.22 12.41
C ARG A 972 -19.77 1.49 11.79
N GLY A 973 -21.03 1.41 11.39
CA GLY A 973 -21.80 2.57 10.94
C GLY A 973 -21.63 2.89 9.46
N LEU A 974 -21.13 1.95 8.64
CA LEU A 974 -21.07 2.12 7.19
C LEU A 974 -22.47 1.89 6.60
N SER A 975 -22.92 2.79 5.74
CA SER A 975 -24.13 2.61 4.93
C SER A 975 -23.94 1.58 3.82
N GLU A 976 -24.98 1.37 3.02
CA GLU A 976 -24.92 0.63 1.76
C GLU A 976 -24.18 1.44 0.66
N GLY A 977 -23.41 0.73 -0.17
CA GLY A 977 -22.67 1.26 -1.32
C GLY A 977 -21.21 1.63 -1.03
N THR A 978 -20.65 2.51 -1.86
CA THR A 978 -19.21 2.81 -1.93
C THR A 978 -18.68 3.55 -0.71
N HIS A 979 -17.54 3.08 -0.19
CA HIS A 979 -16.75 3.71 0.88
C HIS A 979 -15.25 3.57 0.57
N LEU A 980 -14.43 4.56 0.95
CA LEU A 980 -12.97 4.50 0.90
C LEU A 980 -12.39 4.16 2.28
N VAL A 981 -11.65 3.06 2.38
CA VAL A 981 -10.87 2.72 3.57
C VAL A 981 -9.40 3.07 3.32
N MET A 982 -8.79 3.86 4.20
CA MET A 982 -7.34 4.06 4.23
C MET A 982 -6.80 3.57 5.58
N VAL A 983 -5.63 2.93 5.57
CA VAL A 983 -4.88 2.58 6.78
C VAL A 983 -3.48 3.20 6.74
N SER A 984 -3.01 3.68 7.89
CA SER A 984 -1.76 4.44 8.01
C SER A 984 -1.02 4.07 9.29
N LEU A 985 0.28 3.80 9.20
CA LEU A 985 1.12 3.38 10.33
C LEU A 985 2.48 4.09 10.26
N PRO A 986 2.98 4.72 11.35
CA PRO A 986 4.29 5.38 11.33
C PRO A 986 5.43 4.45 10.85
N GLY A 987 6.35 4.99 10.05
CA GLY A 987 7.43 4.24 9.39
C GLY A 987 7.01 3.38 8.20
N HIS A 988 5.71 3.30 7.88
CA HIS A 988 5.16 2.52 6.76
C HIS A 988 4.38 3.41 5.80
N LEU A 989 4.40 3.09 4.51
CA LEU A 989 3.61 3.78 3.50
C LEU A 989 2.11 3.57 3.77
N PRO A 990 1.26 4.60 3.60
CA PRO A 990 -0.18 4.43 3.72
C PRO A 990 -0.70 3.61 2.54
N THR A 991 -1.81 2.90 2.76
CA THR A 991 -2.53 2.21 1.67
C THR A 991 -4.03 2.45 1.80
N HIS A 992 -4.73 2.45 0.66
CA HIS A 992 -6.18 2.65 0.60
C HIS A 992 -6.87 1.70 -0.39
N ARG A 993 -8.15 1.45 -0.14
CA ARG A 993 -8.97 0.52 -0.91
C ARG A 993 -10.42 1.02 -0.92
N VAL A 994 -10.98 1.14 -2.12
CA VAL A 994 -12.42 1.35 -2.29
C VAL A 994 -13.14 0.02 -2.04
N ILE A 995 -14.20 0.06 -1.25
CA ILE A 995 -15.10 -1.07 -0.98
C ILE A 995 -16.55 -0.67 -1.27
N SER A 996 -17.41 -1.62 -1.61
CA SER A 996 -18.86 -1.42 -1.78
C SER A 996 -19.67 -2.31 -0.83
N ILE A 997 -20.28 -1.73 0.20
CA ILE A 997 -21.11 -2.45 1.19
C ILE A 997 -22.43 -2.89 0.56
N PRO A 998 -22.76 -4.19 0.52
CA PRO A 998 -23.95 -4.68 -0.17
C PRO A 998 -25.25 -4.34 0.58
N ARG A 999 -26.37 -4.26 -0.15
CA ARG A 999 -27.71 -4.13 0.45
C ARG A 999 -28.09 -5.41 1.19
N THR A 1000 -28.12 -5.36 2.52
CA THR A 1000 -28.41 -6.54 3.35
C THR A 1000 -29.18 -6.20 4.63
N GLN A 1001 -29.72 -7.23 5.28
CA GLN A 1001 -30.29 -7.17 6.63
C GLN A 1001 -29.30 -7.67 7.71
N GLU A 1002 -28.08 -8.04 7.32
CA GLU A 1002 -27.03 -8.44 8.27
C GLU A 1002 -26.32 -7.21 8.87
N GLU A 1003 -26.28 -7.12 10.21
CA GLU A 1003 -25.55 -6.06 10.93
C GLU A 1003 -24.03 -6.10 10.66
N TYR A 1004 -23.51 -7.26 10.28
CA TYR A 1004 -22.09 -7.53 10.04
C TYR A 1004 -21.91 -8.15 8.65
N ILE A 1005 -21.09 -7.54 7.81
CA ILE A 1005 -20.69 -8.13 6.53
C ILE A 1005 -19.62 -9.18 6.80
N LYS A 1006 -19.82 -10.41 6.28
CA LYS A 1006 -18.89 -11.52 6.48
C LYS A 1006 -17.61 -11.31 5.66
N GLY A 1007 -16.46 -11.63 6.26
CA GLY A 1007 -15.12 -11.44 5.68
C GLY A 1007 -14.33 -10.33 6.40
N THR A 1008 -13.07 -10.15 5.99
CA THR A 1008 -12.17 -9.11 6.51
C THR A 1008 -11.55 -8.34 5.34
N VAL A 1009 -11.46 -7.02 5.47
CA VAL A 1009 -10.70 -6.16 4.55
C VAL A 1009 -9.25 -6.10 5.03
N SER A 1010 -8.39 -6.90 4.41
CA SER A 1010 -6.97 -7.01 4.77
C SER A 1010 -6.10 -6.07 3.94
N PHE A 1011 -5.04 -5.55 4.57
CA PHE A 1011 -4.03 -4.66 3.98
C PHE A 1011 -2.59 -5.15 4.27
N ILE A 1012 -1.66 -4.82 3.39
CA ILE A 1012 -0.21 -4.97 3.63
C ILE A 1012 0.40 -3.57 3.63
N LEU A 1013 1.34 -3.32 4.54
CA LEU A 1013 1.97 -2.02 4.77
C LEU A 1013 3.49 -2.14 4.63
N GLU A 1014 4.04 -1.52 3.59
CA GLU A 1014 5.47 -1.52 3.30
C GLU A 1014 6.21 -0.47 4.14
N THR A 1015 7.37 -0.82 4.70
CA THR A 1015 8.24 0.13 5.42
C THR A 1015 8.93 1.08 4.44
N TYR A 1016 8.91 2.40 4.70
CA TYR A 1016 9.76 3.34 3.95
C TYR A 1016 11.05 3.69 4.72
N PRO A 1017 12.21 3.77 4.02
CA PRO A 1017 13.47 4.18 4.65
C PRO A 1017 13.37 5.56 5.31
N SER A 1018 13.43 5.57 6.64
CA SER A 1018 13.23 6.76 7.48
C SER A 1018 14.14 6.77 8.71
N GLY A 1019 14.24 7.92 9.37
CA GLY A 1019 15.05 8.09 10.58
C GLY A 1019 14.58 9.22 11.50
N PRO A 1020 15.01 9.20 12.77
CA PRO A 1020 14.63 10.21 13.75
C PRO A 1020 15.39 11.52 13.56
N LEU A 1021 14.70 12.64 13.72
CA LEU A 1021 15.22 14.00 13.57
C LEU A 1021 14.85 14.84 14.80
N ARG A 1022 15.85 15.22 15.61
CA ARG A 1022 15.66 16.09 16.80
C ARG A 1022 16.17 17.49 16.51
N VAL A 1023 15.29 18.47 16.61
CA VAL A 1023 15.55 19.87 16.21
C VAL A 1023 15.47 20.78 17.43
N GLU A 1024 16.54 21.54 17.69
CA GLU A 1024 16.66 22.44 18.83
C GLU A 1024 17.23 23.80 18.41
N SER A 1025 16.93 24.85 19.18
CA SER A 1025 17.60 26.14 19.06
C SER A 1025 17.79 26.82 20.41
N VAL A 1026 18.81 27.68 20.49
CA VAL A 1026 19.23 28.35 21.74
C VAL A 1026 18.09 29.16 22.37
N SER A 1027 17.28 29.84 21.54
CA SER A 1027 15.95 30.29 21.91
C SER A 1027 14.93 29.21 21.54
N ALA A 1028 14.21 28.66 22.53
CA ALA A 1028 13.07 27.78 22.26
C ALA A 1028 11.92 28.54 21.58
N GLY A 1029 11.00 27.80 20.94
CA GLY A 1029 9.83 28.35 20.25
C GLY A 1029 10.04 28.78 18.79
N ALA A 1030 11.22 28.57 18.19
CA ALA A 1030 11.44 28.81 16.76
C ALA A 1030 10.62 27.81 15.91
N ALA A 1031 9.95 28.30 14.88
CA ALA A 1031 9.15 27.47 13.98
C ALA A 1031 10.06 26.66 13.04
N ILE A 1032 9.72 25.38 12.86
CA ILE A 1032 10.51 24.42 12.07
C ILE A 1032 9.90 24.27 10.66
N PHE A 1033 10.77 24.28 9.65
CA PHE A 1033 10.49 24.01 8.25
C PHE A 1033 11.43 22.90 7.76
N ILE A 1034 10.92 22.01 6.90
CA ILE A 1034 11.67 20.93 6.27
C ILE A 1034 11.39 21.02 4.75
N ASP A 1035 12.45 21.02 3.95
CA ASP A 1035 12.42 21.17 2.48
C ASP A 1035 11.62 22.41 2.05
N GLY A 1036 11.84 23.54 2.72
CA GLY A 1036 11.10 24.79 2.56
C GLY A 1036 9.66 24.80 3.12
N ILE A 1037 9.05 23.64 3.41
CA ILE A 1037 7.64 23.52 3.81
C ILE A 1037 7.49 23.62 5.35
N ALA A 1038 6.42 24.27 5.80
CA ALA A 1038 6.16 24.45 7.24
C ALA A 1038 5.75 23.14 7.91
N THR A 1039 6.40 22.79 9.02
CA THR A 1039 6.03 21.60 9.81
C THR A 1039 4.89 21.83 10.80
N GLY A 1040 4.60 23.08 11.14
CA GLY A 1040 3.68 23.43 12.23
C GLY A 1040 4.30 23.35 13.62
N GLU A 1041 5.41 22.63 13.77
CA GLU A 1041 6.10 22.40 15.03
C GLU A 1041 7.10 23.51 15.38
N LYS A 1042 7.55 23.48 16.64
CA LYS A 1042 8.51 24.43 17.19
C LYS A 1042 9.59 23.74 18.01
N THR A 1043 10.79 24.31 18.00
CA THR A 1043 11.93 23.82 18.79
C THR A 1043 11.68 23.94 20.31
N PRO A 1044 12.13 22.98 21.14
CA PRO A 1044 12.73 21.70 20.76
C PRO A 1044 11.66 20.69 20.33
N PHE A 1045 11.88 20.00 19.20
CA PHE A 1045 10.97 18.95 18.70
C PHE A 1045 11.74 17.67 18.31
N SER A 1046 11.04 16.54 18.17
CA SER A 1046 11.61 15.29 17.67
C SER A 1046 10.63 14.58 16.75
N PHE A 1047 10.95 14.51 15.46
CA PHE A 1047 10.25 13.71 14.46
C PHE A 1047 10.80 12.28 14.47
N THR A 1048 9.96 11.28 14.21
CA THR A 1048 10.31 9.86 14.30
C THR A 1048 10.54 9.18 12.94
N GLY A 1049 9.87 9.64 11.88
CA GLY A 1049 9.86 9.00 10.56
C GLY A 1049 10.11 9.96 9.39
N ILE A 1050 11.06 10.89 9.53
CA ILE A 1050 11.47 11.70 8.36
C ILE A 1050 12.18 10.75 7.37
N PRO A 1051 11.94 10.82 6.06
CA PRO A 1051 12.68 10.01 5.07
C PRO A 1051 14.20 10.14 5.25
N ILE A 1052 14.95 9.11 4.88
CA ILE A 1052 16.42 9.23 4.83
C ILE A 1052 16.86 10.09 3.63
N GLY A 1053 18.06 10.65 3.75
CA GLY A 1053 18.68 11.48 2.71
C GLY A 1053 18.95 12.92 3.18
N THR A 1054 19.25 13.79 2.23
CA THR A 1054 19.46 15.23 2.47
C THR A 1054 18.12 15.96 2.54
N HIS A 1055 17.97 16.86 3.49
CA HIS A 1055 16.78 17.71 3.68
C HIS A 1055 17.19 19.14 4.04
N GLU A 1056 16.44 20.15 3.59
CA GLU A 1056 16.68 21.55 4.03
C GLU A 1056 15.99 21.78 5.37
N LEU A 1057 16.76 21.95 6.46
CA LEU A 1057 16.22 22.34 7.76
C LEU A 1057 16.25 23.87 7.90
N THR A 1058 15.07 24.49 7.91
CA THR A 1058 14.93 25.94 8.08
C THR A 1058 14.24 26.27 9.41
N LEU A 1059 14.88 27.09 10.25
CA LEU A 1059 14.29 27.63 11.48
C LEU A 1059 13.97 29.11 11.37
N ARG A 1060 12.83 29.53 11.93
CA ARG A 1060 12.43 30.94 11.99
C ARG A 1060 11.95 31.38 13.37
N SER A 1061 12.51 32.47 13.89
CA SER A 1061 12.11 33.11 15.14
C SER A 1061 12.08 34.64 14.98
N GLY A 1062 10.88 35.23 15.09
CA GLY A 1062 10.66 36.63 14.69
C GLY A 1062 11.09 36.85 13.23
N ASP A 1063 11.87 37.90 13.00
CA ASP A 1063 12.45 38.23 11.69
C ASP A 1063 13.70 37.39 11.35
N THR A 1064 14.24 36.62 12.30
CA THR A 1064 15.47 35.82 12.09
C THR A 1064 15.13 34.47 11.47
N THR A 1065 15.74 34.16 10.33
CA THR A 1065 15.65 32.86 9.66
C THR A 1065 17.05 32.27 9.47
N ARG A 1066 17.21 30.95 9.65
CA ARG A 1066 18.44 30.21 9.36
C ARG A 1066 18.08 28.89 8.67
N SER A 1067 18.69 28.63 7.52
CA SER A 1067 18.56 27.40 6.73
C SER A 1067 19.86 26.60 6.79
N ARG A 1068 19.79 25.27 6.78
CA ARG A 1068 20.93 24.37 6.68
C ARG A 1068 20.52 22.99 6.15
N ASP A 1069 21.29 22.46 5.21
CA ASP A 1069 21.18 21.07 4.79
C ASP A 1069 21.54 20.10 5.92
N ILE A 1070 20.63 19.20 6.24
CA ILE A 1070 20.79 18.11 7.19
C ILE A 1070 20.75 16.77 6.46
N ILE A 1071 21.27 15.71 7.08
CA ILE A 1071 21.19 14.35 6.53
C ILE A 1071 20.51 13.47 7.58
N VAL A 1072 19.35 12.93 7.22
CA VAL A 1072 18.60 11.98 8.06
C VAL A 1072 19.10 10.56 7.76
N ARG A 1073 19.37 9.82 8.83
CA ARG A 1073 19.89 8.43 8.84
C ARG A 1073 19.07 7.60 9.84
N PRO A 1074 18.88 6.28 9.62
CA PRO A 1074 18.00 5.46 10.44
C PRO A 1074 18.49 5.31 11.89
N ASP A 1075 19.76 4.93 12.09
CA ASP A 1075 20.26 4.47 13.40
C ASP A 1075 20.82 5.59 14.31
N ASN A 1076 20.72 6.86 13.92
CA ASN A 1076 21.27 7.98 14.67
C ASN A 1076 20.16 8.95 15.08
N PRO A 1077 19.99 9.30 16.38
CA PRO A 1077 19.11 10.40 16.78
C PRO A 1077 19.69 11.74 16.31
N ASN A 1078 19.40 12.11 15.06
CA ASN A 1078 20.02 13.22 14.35
C ASN A 1078 19.66 14.56 15.03
N ARG A 1079 20.49 15.00 15.99
CA ARG A 1079 20.25 16.14 16.86
C ARG A 1079 20.92 17.40 16.31
N TYR A 1080 20.12 18.27 15.70
CA TYR A 1080 20.58 19.56 15.19
C TYR A 1080 20.23 20.69 16.16
N ILE A 1081 21.26 21.42 16.60
CA ILE A 1081 21.13 22.62 17.43
C ILE A 1081 21.49 23.83 16.57
N VAL A 1082 20.52 24.73 16.36
CA VAL A 1082 20.69 25.93 15.53
C VAL A 1082 20.81 27.18 16.42
N HIS A 1083 21.84 27.97 16.16
CA HIS A 1083 22.07 29.24 16.83
C HIS A 1083 21.42 30.37 16.00
N LEU A 1084 20.38 30.98 16.56
CA LEU A 1084 19.61 32.09 15.96
C LEU A 1084 20.14 33.47 16.41
N LEU A 1085 21.43 33.54 16.77
CA LEU A 1085 22.17 34.72 17.22
C LEU A 1085 23.53 34.75 16.49
#